data_AF-A0A2D6DVH6-F1
#
_entry.id   AF-A0A2D6DVH6-F1
#
_cell.length_a   1.000
_cell.length_b   1.000
_cell.length_c   1.000
_cell.angle_alpha   90.00
_cell.angle_beta   90.00
_cell.angle_gamma   90.00
#
_symmetry.space_group_name_H-M   'P 1'
#
loop_
_entity.id
_entity.type
_entity.pdbx_description
1 polymer ?
#
loop_
_entity_poly.entity_id
_entity_poly.type
_entity_poly.pdbx_seq_one_letter_code
_entity_poly.pdbx_strand_id
1 'polypeptide(L)'
;MTISEDGKVAVSGPGYIKVLLDTDKDGVADHAEVVFNRARNPHGLLWNGNDLLSVQPQGIFLHRTQPGQTLPGGDPELFYKLPGGGGEHGPHGIRRGPDGWFYVACGNNTNISKGNITTATSPITDPSQGTILRISPDGKQSEVIAHGFRNQYDLAFNQHGHLFTFDSDGERDHQLPWYSYCRVFHIRVGGHHGWLLPGHQRSFNRPPYFFDSATRLNEIDRGSPTGVEVYRHTQFPEHYQDGLFFACWTYGRVYFSPLTPKGDSYESHDHETFLEPVGNLGFAPSDLAVHPLTGDLYVSVGGRGTRGAVYRVSYPNGRKAAKPIALYETPRDWSIHKDRITAPAPLSPDQALTLFEKAKDPSTRLNAIRHLMLTMGDISTNEARRRIDAGYTANKPDALALELRQKALSLLTMAFDPQNPGHPQQYEIARLLAMLKADTSAAIERLASALSPSSHPTHDAHYLFCLSQMPGPRESVRDKIANGFLGIDRKIEERKLLTDRNWSVNLRDALKAQLGFDPETATRMAQAKNISPASIQLLTLLPEENRKSMAQAMASSMKGWNREALGFVEKHLPPSAIPPLLITLRDVWKSERHLRPDLIGFFSRHGNEKDRKVALEFQRPPTSKIDLTPFAQKMKIVDWEKGDSIKGQATYARYGCTTCHSGNRRLGPSLSNIAKRFSRDDLFRHINEPDLSLSDLYKATQITTAEGVYVGMKVYSSEAQTILETGSNETIRFSRHDILSEQTPNRSPMPAGLLLGASTQELADLYAYLRDL
;
A
#
# COMPACT_ATOMS: atom_id res chain seq x y z
N MET A 1 -8.53 18.11 -11.47
CA MET A 1 -8.91 19.54 -11.32
C MET A 1 -7.97 20.36 -12.19
N THR A 2 -8.36 21.54 -12.64
CA THR A 2 -7.45 22.48 -13.31
C THR A 2 -7.97 23.90 -13.15
N ILE A 3 -7.10 24.90 -13.26
CA ILE A 3 -7.43 26.32 -13.12
C ILE A 3 -6.98 27.04 -14.39
N SER A 4 -7.87 27.82 -15.00
CA SER A 4 -7.57 28.61 -16.20
C SER A 4 -6.73 29.84 -15.85
N GLU A 5 -6.12 30.47 -16.86
CA GLU A 5 -5.33 31.71 -16.68
C GLU A 5 -6.15 32.84 -16.04
N ASP A 6 -7.46 32.90 -16.28
CA ASP A 6 -8.39 33.86 -15.68
C ASP A 6 -9.02 33.39 -14.35
N GLY A 7 -8.61 32.23 -13.82
CA GLY A 7 -8.97 31.77 -12.46
C GLY A 7 -10.18 30.84 -12.36
N LYS A 8 -10.77 30.37 -13.46
CA LYS A 8 -11.91 29.43 -13.43
C LYS A 8 -11.44 28.04 -13.03
N VAL A 9 -12.10 27.46 -12.03
CA VAL A 9 -11.75 26.15 -11.47
C VAL A 9 -12.61 25.06 -12.10
N ALA A 10 -12.02 24.19 -12.90
CA ALA A 10 -12.69 23.02 -13.47
C ALA A 10 -12.42 21.77 -12.63
N VAL A 11 -13.47 21.02 -12.32
CA VAL A 11 -13.42 19.76 -11.57
C VAL A 11 -14.12 18.66 -12.32
N SER A 12 -13.74 17.42 -12.05
CA SER A 12 -14.37 16.24 -12.62
C SER A 12 -14.71 15.23 -11.53
N GLY A 13 -15.68 14.38 -11.82
CA GLY A 13 -16.07 13.28 -10.96
C GLY A 13 -16.75 12.17 -11.76
N PRO A 14 -17.29 11.14 -11.09
CA PRO A 14 -18.00 10.06 -11.78
C PRO A 14 -19.17 10.62 -12.59
N GLY A 15 -19.08 10.55 -13.92
CA GLY A 15 -20.13 10.99 -14.82
C GLY A 15 -20.10 12.47 -15.20
N TYR A 16 -19.24 13.33 -14.64
CA TYR A 16 -19.33 14.76 -14.92
C TYR A 16 -18.01 15.52 -14.99
N ILE A 17 -18.06 16.65 -15.67
CA ILE A 17 -17.09 17.75 -15.64
C ILE A 17 -17.88 19.03 -15.36
N LYS A 18 -17.41 19.83 -14.39
CA LYS A 18 -18.05 21.06 -13.93
C LYS A 18 -17.02 22.18 -13.80
N VAL A 19 -17.49 23.42 -13.85
CA VAL A 19 -16.72 24.61 -13.47
C VAL A 19 -17.35 25.21 -12.22
N LEU A 20 -16.53 25.41 -11.19
CA LEU A 20 -16.93 26.05 -9.94
C LEU A 20 -16.83 27.57 -10.12
N LEU A 21 -17.90 28.27 -9.77
CA LEU A 21 -18.03 29.72 -9.91
C LEU A 21 -18.20 30.35 -8.53
N ASP A 22 -17.47 31.44 -8.31
CA ASP A 22 -17.57 32.31 -7.15
C ASP A 22 -18.01 33.68 -7.69
N THR A 23 -19.33 33.93 -7.67
CA THR A 23 -19.92 35.10 -8.32
C THR A 23 -19.90 36.34 -7.44
N ASP A 24 -19.84 36.16 -6.12
CA ASP A 24 -19.74 37.26 -5.14
C ASP A 24 -18.29 37.58 -4.73
N LYS A 25 -17.32 36.75 -5.13
CA LYS A 25 -15.87 36.89 -4.94
C LYS A 25 -15.45 36.79 -3.48
N ASP A 26 -16.17 36.02 -2.67
CA ASP A 26 -15.84 35.80 -1.26
C ASP A 26 -14.75 34.72 -1.07
N GLY A 27 -14.35 34.03 -2.16
CA GLY A 27 -13.37 32.95 -2.16
C GLY A 27 -13.97 31.56 -2.01
N VAL A 28 -15.29 31.44 -1.95
CA VAL A 28 -16.07 30.20 -1.87
C VAL A 28 -16.96 30.09 -3.10
N ALA A 29 -16.94 28.94 -3.76
CA ALA A 29 -17.81 28.74 -4.91
C ALA A 29 -19.29 28.65 -4.47
N ASP A 30 -20.13 29.50 -5.04
CA ASP A 30 -21.58 29.57 -4.80
C ASP A 30 -22.38 28.68 -5.77
N HIS A 31 -21.83 28.40 -6.95
CA HIS A 31 -22.46 27.65 -8.02
C HIS A 31 -21.47 26.74 -8.76
N ALA A 32 -21.99 25.70 -9.40
CA ALA A 32 -21.22 24.82 -10.27
C ALA A 32 -21.93 24.60 -11.61
N GLU A 33 -21.34 25.09 -12.69
CA GLU A 33 -21.85 24.92 -14.04
C GLU A 33 -21.42 23.57 -14.62
N VAL A 34 -22.33 22.85 -15.28
CA VAL A 34 -22.03 21.55 -15.90
C VAL A 34 -21.50 21.75 -17.32
N VAL A 35 -20.24 21.40 -17.54
CA VAL A 35 -19.63 21.38 -18.89
C VAL A 35 -20.09 20.14 -19.65
N PHE A 36 -20.05 18.98 -18.98
CA PHE A 36 -20.41 17.69 -19.58
C PHE A 36 -20.87 16.71 -18.51
N ASN A 37 -21.97 15.98 -18.74
CA ASN A 37 -22.60 15.06 -17.77
C ASN A 37 -22.60 13.58 -18.21
N ARG A 38 -21.78 13.24 -19.21
CA ARG A 38 -21.60 11.87 -19.71
C ARG A 38 -20.13 11.43 -19.70
N ALA A 39 -19.30 12.09 -18.88
CA ALA A 39 -17.88 11.83 -18.79
C ALA A 39 -17.61 10.43 -18.21
N ARG A 40 -16.67 9.68 -18.79
CA ARG A 40 -16.30 8.33 -18.34
C ARG A 40 -14.92 8.36 -17.72
N ASN A 41 -14.85 8.31 -16.39
CA ASN A 41 -13.59 8.40 -15.62
C ASN A 41 -12.66 9.55 -16.12
N PRO A 42 -13.14 10.80 -16.15
CA PRO A 42 -12.32 11.97 -16.50
C PRO A 42 -11.27 12.26 -15.43
N HIS A 43 -10.08 11.68 -15.55
CA HIS A 43 -9.04 11.78 -14.53
C HIS A 43 -8.13 13.01 -14.69
N GLY A 44 -7.78 13.38 -15.93
CA GLY A 44 -7.00 14.58 -16.23
C GLY A 44 -7.87 15.69 -16.80
N LEU A 45 -7.60 16.94 -16.43
CA LEU A 45 -8.21 18.13 -17.03
C LEU A 45 -7.12 19.16 -17.33
N LEU A 46 -7.24 19.89 -18.44
CA LEU A 46 -6.35 21.01 -18.77
C LEU A 46 -7.09 22.06 -19.58
N TRP A 47 -7.05 23.31 -19.12
CA TRP A 47 -7.51 24.44 -19.93
C TRP A 47 -6.60 24.68 -21.13
N ASN A 48 -7.19 24.91 -22.30
CA ASN A 48 -6.51 25.24 -23.54
C ASN A 48 -7.11 26.54 -24.11
N GLY A 49 -6.66 27.68 -23.59
CA GLY A 49 -7.36 28.95 -23.78
C GLY A 49 -8.72 28.89 -23.08
N ASN A 50 -9.80 29.18 -23.82
CA ASN A 50 -11.17 29.07 -23.32
C ASN A 50 -11.75 27.66 -23.44
N ASP A 51 -11.09 26.75 -24.14
CA ASP A 51 -11.54 25.36 -24.28
C ASP A 51 -10.99 24.49 -23.14
N LEU A 52 -11.59 23.31 -22.94
CA LEU A 52 -11.16 22.38 -21.90
C LEU A 52 -10.83 21.02 -22.50
N LEU A 53 -9.65 20.49 -22.19
CA LEU A 53 -9.28 19.10 -22.47
C LEU A 53 -9.64 18.22 -21.27
N SER A 54 -10.12 17.01 -21.55
CA SER A 54 -10.35 15.97 -20.55
C SER A 54 -9.70 14.65 -20.97
N VAL A 55 -8.92 14.05 -20.07
CA VAL A 55 -8.30 12.73 -20.27
C VAL A 55 -9.24 11.68 -19.71
N GLN A 56 -9.69 10.79 -20.59
CA GLN A 56 -10.58 9.68 -20.28
C GLN A 56 -9.94 8.37 -20.82
N PRO A 57 -10.40 7.19 -20.39
CA PRO A 57 -9.81 5.92 -20.80
C PRO A 57 -9.67 5.73 -22.32
N GLN A 58 -10.62 6.25 -23.12
CA GLN A 58 -10.60 6.08 -24.58
C GLN A 58 -9.75 7.12 -25.32
N GLY A 59 -9.32 8.19 -24.65
CA GLY A 59 -8.65 9.31 -25.32
C GLY A 59 -8.74 10.62 -24.57
N ILE A 60 -8.18 11.64 -25.22
CA ILE A 60 -8.25 13.03 -24.82
C ILE A 60 -9.38 13.67 -25.62
N PHE A 61 -10.28 14.35 -24.92
CA PHE A 61 -11.48 14.95 -25.47
C PHE A 61 -11.45 16.47 -25.28
N LEU A 62 -11.73 17.21 -26.36
CA LEU A 62 -11.80 18.67 -26.40
C LEU A 62 -13.25 19.13 -26.26
N HIS A 63 -13.52 19.90 -25.21
CA HIS A 63 -14.78 20.59 -24.96
C HIS A 63 -14.63 22.04 -25.42
N ARG A 64 -15.33 22.40 -26.50
CA ARG A 64 -15.21 23.75 -27.09
C ARG A 64 -16.11 24.77 -26.43
N THR A 65 -15.61 25.98 -26.30
CA THR A 65 -16.40 27.16 -25.97
C THR A 65 -17.03 27.72 -27.24
N GLN A 66 -18.36 27.72 -27.27
CA GLN A 66 -19.11 28.26 -28.41
C GLN A 66 -19.01 29.79 -28.46
N PRO A 67 -19.12 30.42 -29.66
CA PRO A 67 -19.12 31.87 -29.78
C PRO A 67 -20.16 32.53 -28.85
N GLY A 68 -19.72 33.54 -28.10
CA GLY A 68 -20.57 34.27 -27.14
C GLY A 68 -20.74 33.59 -25.77
N GLN A 69 -20.20 32.39 -25.56
CA GLN A 69 -20.17 31.71 -24.27
C GLN A 69 -18.84 31.97 -23.54
N THR A 70 -18.88 31.91 -22.21
CA THR A 70 -17.70 32.09 -21.34
C THR A 70 -17.12 30.78 -20.84
N LEU A 71 -17.86 29.67 -21.02
CA LEU A 71 -17.53 28.33 -20.57
C LEU A 71 -17.71 27.31 -21.72
N PRO A 72 -16.93 26.22 -21.72
CA PRO A 72 -17.08 25.15 -22.69
C PRO A 72 -18.34 24.33 -22.45
N GLY A 73 -18.86 23.70 -23.50
CA GLY A 73 -20.03 22.84 -23.39
C GLY A 73 -20.38 22.08 -24.67
N GLY A 74 -21.43 21.27 -24.59
CA GLY A 74 -21.87 20.41 -25.69
C GLY A 74 -21.14 19.06 -25.73
N ASP A 75 -21.19 18.40 -26.88
CA ASP A 75 -20.51 17.12 -27.08
C ASP A 75 -19.03 17.32 -27.43
N PRO A 76 -18.11 16.64 -26.73
CA PRO A 76 -16.69 16.86 -26.95
C PRO A 76 -16.19 16.18 -28.22
N GLU A 77 -15.17 16.78 -28.82
CA GLU A 77 -14.43 16.22 -29.94
C GLU A 77 -13.33 15.27 -29.43
N LEU A 78 -13.12 14.15 -30.10
CA LEU A 78 -11.95 13.30 -29.82
C LEU A 78 -10.70 14.01 -30.35
N PHE A 79 -9.91 14.59 -29.45
CA PHE A 79 -8.65 15.27 -29.79
C PHE A 79 -7.53 14.27 -30.06
N TYR A 80 -7.40 13.25 -29.21
CA TYR A 80 -6.37 12.21 -29.37
C TYR A 80 -6.86 10.85 -28.88
N LYS A 81 -6.69 9.81 -29.70
CA LYS A 81 -7.07 8.44 -29.37
C LYS A 81 -6.00 7.78 -28.49
N LEU A 82 -6.39 7.29 -27.32
CA LEU A 82 -5.52 6.44 -26.49
C LEU A 82 -5.91 4.96 -26.68
N PRO A 83 -4.99 4.01 -26.46
CA PRO A 83 -5.28 2.57 -26.59
C PRO A 83 -6.43 2.08 -25.71
N GLY A 84 -6.68 2.76 -24.59
CA GLY A 84 -7.60 2.31 -23.57
C GLY A 84 -6.94 2.32 -22.20
N GLY A 85 -7.49 1.51 -21.29
CA GLY A 85 -7.05 1.42 -19.90
C GLY A 85 -8.00 2.19 -18.99
N GLY A 86 -8.79 1.46 -18.20
CA GLY A 86 -9.70 2.03 -17.21
C GLY A 86 -9.26 1.69 -15.79
N GLY A 87 -10.01 2.19 -14.81
CA GLY A 87 -9.71 2.02 -13.39
C GLY A 87 -8.56 2.92 -12.93
N GLU A 88 -8.00 2.57 -11.77
CA GLU A 88 -7.03 3.44 -11.07
C GLU A 88 -5.68 3.61 -11.79
N HIS A 89 -5.34 2.77 -12.79
CA HIS A 89 -4.03 2.73 -13.47
C HIS A 89 -4.09 3.15 -14.96
N GLY A 90 -5.13 3.88 -15.34
CA GLY A 90 -5.34 4.34 -16.72
C GLY A 90 -4.52 5.58 -17.08
N PRO A 91 -4.93 6.33 -18.12
CA PRO A 91 -4.39 7.66 -18.38
C PRO A 91 -4.97 8.68 -17.39
N HIS A 92 -4.13 9.59 -16.90
CA HIS A 92 -4.47 10.53 -15.82
C HIS A 92 -4.09 11.98 -16.18
N GLY A 93 -3.20 12.60 -15.40
CA GLY A 93 -2.82 14.01 -15.52
C GLY A 93 -2.30 14.40 -16.91
N ILE A 94 -2.62 15.62 -17.32
CA ILE A 94 -2.16 16.24 -18.57
C ILE A 94 -1.66 17.66 -18.28
N ARG A 95 -0.47 18.00 -18.77
CA ARG A 95 0.06 19.38 -18.70
C ARG A 95 0.57 19.85 -20.06
N ARG A 96 0.62 21.16 -20.23
CA ARG A 96 1.29 21.80 -21.37
C ARG A 96 2.73 22.12 -20.98
N GLY A 97 3.69 21.61 -21.75
CA GLY A 97 5.11 21.88 -21.55
C GLY A 97 5.56 23.26 -22.04
N PRO A 98 6.80 23.68 -21.72
CA PRO A 98 7.38 24.95 -22.20
C PRO A 98 7.47 25.05 -23.73
N ASP A 99 7.59 23.90 -24.38
CA ASP A 99 7.63 23.75 -25.84
C ASP A 99 6.23 23.81 -26.50
N GLY A 100 5.18 23.97 -25.71
CA GLY A 100 3.79 24.04 -26.15
C GLY A 100 3.10 22.69 -26.37
N TRP A 101 3.84 21.56 -26.28
CA TRP A 101 3.29 20.21 -26.45
C TRP A 101 2.54 19.75 -25.19
N PHE A 102 1.69 18.74 -25.33
CA PHE A 102 0.95 18.14 -24.23
C PHE A 102 1.68 16.91 -23.67
N TYR A 103 1.73 16.78 -22.36
CA TYR A 103 2.38 15.68 -21.64
C TYR A 103 1.34 14.97 -20.81
N VAL A 104 1.20 13.66 -21.01
CA VAL A 104 0.15 12.85 -20.38
C VAL A 104 0.77 11.73 -19.55
N ALA A 105 0.41 11.69 -18.28
CA ALA A 105 0.70 10.59 -17.38
C ALA A 105 -0.14 9.38 -17.76
N CYS A 106 0.51 8.34 -18.27
CA CYS A 106 -0.14 7.08 -18.65
C CYS A 106 0.33 5.98 -17.69
N GLY A 107 -0.58 5.48 -16.84
CA GLY A 107 -0.29 4.34 -15.97
C GLY A 107 -0.06 3.06 -16.76
N ASN A 108 0.39 2.00 -16.08
CA ASN A 108 0.75 0.75 -16.74
C ASN A 108 -0.44 0.02 -17.39
N ASN A 109 -1.69 0.36 -17.05
CA ASN A 109 -2.86 -0.21 -17.73
C ASN A 109 -3.31 0.61 -18.96
N THR A 110 -2.70 1.75 -19.27
CA THR A 110 -2.96 2.49 -20.52
C THR A 110 -2.45 1.73 -21.74
N ASN A 111 -1.46 0.84 -21.56
CA ASN A 111 -0.88 0.00 -22.63
C ASN A 111 -0.31 0.80 -23.81
N ILE A 112 0.37 1.91 -23.54
CA ILE A 112 1.14 2.63 -24.57
C ILE A 112 2.23 1.69 -25.11
N SER A 113 2.26 1.53 -26.43
CA SER A 113 3.16 0.62 -27.15
C SER A 113 3.88 1.36 -28.28
N LYS A 114 4.80 0.67 -28.98
CA LYS A 114 5.46 1.21 -30.19
C LYS A 114 4.48 1.75 -31.25
N GLY A 115 3.27 1.18 -31.32
CA GLY A 115 2.23 1.62 -32.27
C GLY A 115 1.62 2.99 -31.94
N ASN A 116 1.90 3.53 -30.75
CA ASN A 116 1.43 4.85 -30.31
C ASN A 116 2.45 5.96 -30.55
N ILE A 117 3.62 5.62 -31.10
CA ILE A 117 4.68 6.57 -31.43
C ILE A 117 4.58 6.88 -32.91
N THR A 118 4.43 8.16 -33.25
CA THR A 118 4.30 8.59 -34.65
C THR A 118 5.52 9.34 -35.17
N THR A 119 6.53 9.56 -34.32
CA THR A 119 7.75 10.29 -34.67
C THR A 119 8.99 9.42 -34.49
N ALA A 120 9.96 9.57 -35.40
CA ALA A 120 11.24 8.87 -35.32
C ALA A 120 12.18 9.43 -34.24
N THR A 121 11.90 10.65 -33.75
CA THR A 121 12.67 11.35 -32.72
C THR A 121 12.32 10.92 -31.30
N SER A 122 11.30 10.09 -31.12
CA SER A 122 10.87 9.60 -29.80
C SER A 122 12.05 9.02 -29.01
N PRO A 123 12.32 9.49 -27.78
CA PRO A 123 13.45 9.01 -26.97
C PRO A 123 13.38 7.51 -26.67
N ILE A 124 12.16 6.99 -26.53
CA ILE A 124 11.87 5.57 -26.37
C ILE A 124 11.06 5.10 -27.58
N THR A 125 11.48 4.00 -28.21
CA THR A 125 10.81 3.40 -29.37
C THR A 125 10.03 2.13 -29.04
N ASP A 126 10.37 1.49 -27.91
CA ASP A 126 9.71 0.27 -27.42
C ASP A 126 9.48 0.39 -25.90
N PRO A 127 8.37 1.02 -25.48
CA PRO A 127 8.11 1.25 -24.06
C PRO A 127 7.74 -0.05 -23.32
N SER A 128 8.16 -0.17 -22.05
CA SER A 128 7.92 -1.34 -21.21
C SER A 128 6.55 -1.27 -20.53
N GLN A 129 6.43 -0.46 -19.47
CA GLN A 129 5.23 -0.26 -18.65
C GLN A 129 5.17 1.19 -18.20
N GLY A 130 3.98 1.79 -18.17
CA GLY A 130 3.72 3.16 -17.69
C GLY A 130 4.58 4.21 -18.39
N THR A 131 3.96 5.19 -19.05
CA THR A 131 4.70 6.13 -19.89
C THR A 131 4.34 7.57 -19.61
N ILE A 132 5.24 8.47 -19.95
CA ILE A 132 4.87 9.86 -20.22
C ILE A 132 4.76 10.01 -21.74
N LEU A 133 3.54 10.21 -22.22
CA LEU A 133 3.25 10.43 -23.63
C LEU A 133 3.27 11.93 -23.92
N ARG A 134 4.10 12.35 -24.86
CA ARG A 134 4.19 13.74 -25.33
C ARG A 134 3.49 13.85 -26.69
N ILE A 135 2.53 14.75 -26.84
CA ILE A 135 1.63 14.88 -28.00
C ILE A 135 1.72 16.30 -28.55
N SER A 136 1.80 16.46 -29.87
CA SER A 136 1.86 17.79 -30.49
C SER A 136 0.58 18.61 -30.25
N PRO A 137 0.65 19.95 -30.30
CA PRO A 137 -0.51 20.82 -30.10
C PRO A 137 -1.68 20.52 -31.05
N ASP A 138 -1.40 20.00 -32.24
CA ASP A 138 -2.38 19.63 -33.25
C ASP A 138 -2.83 18.15 -33.18
N GLY A 139 -2.30 17.38 -32.21
CA GLY A 139 -2.65 15.98 -31.98
C GLY A 139 -2.08 14.97 -32.99
N LYS A 140 -1.25 15.40 -33.95
CA LYS A 140 -0.77 14.53 -35.04
C LYS A 140 0.51 13.77 -34.73
N GLN A 141 1.34 14.30 -33.84
CA GLN A 141 2.63 13.73 -33.47
C GLN A 141 2.64 13.26 -32.02
N SER A 142 3.32 12.15 -31.77
CA SER A 142 3.51 11.61 -30.44
C SER A 142 4.90 11.01 -30.24
N GLU A 143 5.40 11.17 -29.02
CA GLU A 143 6.66 10.65 -28.50
C GLU A 143 6.44 10.02 -27.13
N VAL A 144 7.20 8.97 -26.81
CA VAL A 144 7.35 8.49 -25.44
C VAL A 144 8.67 9.01 -24.90
N ILE A 145 8.58 9.96 -23.96
CA ILE A 145 9.78 10.60 -23.40
C ILE A 145 10.37 9.84 -22.23
N ALA A 146 9.55 9.06 -21.51
CA ALA A 146 9.98 8.26 -20.37
C ALA A 146 9.03 7.06 -20.17
N HIS A 147 9.55 5.99 -19.60
CA HIS A 147 8.78 4.79 -19.27
C HIS A 147 9.24 4.15 -17.95
N GLY A 148 8.61 3.04 -17.56
CA GLY A 148 8.95 2.27 -16.37
C GLY A 148 8.20 2.74 -15.12
N PHE A 149 6.99 3.25 -15.27
CA PHE A 149 6.13 3.66 -14.17
C PHE A 149 5.03 2.64 -13.90
N ARG A 150 4.49 2.62 -12.68
CA ARG A 150 3.33 1.80 -12.34
C ARG A 150 2.03 2.57 -12.57
N ASN A 151 1.86 3.63 -11.81
CA ASN A 151 0.68 4.47 -11.80
C ASN A 151 1.02 5.83 -11.18
N GLN A 152 1.67 6.63 -12.01
CA GLN A 152 1.98 8.02 -11.77
C GLN A 152 0.76 8.85 -12.18
N TYR A 153 0.07 9.42 -11.20
CA TYR A 153 -1.28 9.97 -11.42
C TYR A 153 -1.25 11.39 -12.00
N ASP A 154 -0.22 12.17 -11.69
CA ASP A 154 -0.07 13.53 -12.19
C ASP A 154 1.41 13.89 -12.43
N LEU A 155 1.64 15.00 -13.11
CA LEU A 155 2.96 15.51 -13.46
C LEU A 155 2.99 17.04 -13.40
N ALA A 156 4.15 17.60 -13.09
CA ALA A 156 4.34 19.05 -13.03
C ALA A 156 5.72 19.46 -13.56
N PHE A 157 5.77 20.65 -14.16
CA PHE A 157 7.01 21.27 -14.61
C PHE A 157 7.45 22.34 -13.62
N ASN A 158 8.75 22.42 -13.36
CA ASN A 158 9.34 23.56 -12.67
C ASN A 158 9.67 24.70 -13.64
N GLN A 159 10.20 25.82 -13.12
CA GLN A 159 10.53 27.00 -13.92
C GLN A 159 11.61 26.75 -14.99
N HIS A 160 12.43 25.71 -14.83
CA HIS A 160 13.48 25.32 -15.77
C HIS A 160 13.01 24.34 -16.85
N GLY A 161 11.71 23.97 -16.85
CA GLY A 161 11.16 23.01 -17.79
C GLY A 161 11.46 21.54 -17.45
N HIS A 162 12.08 21.27 -16.30
CA HIS A 162 12.27 19.91 -15.79
C HIS A 162 10.94 19.35 -15.29
N LEU A 163 10.70 18.06 -15.52
CA LEU A 163 9.41 17.41 -15.28
C LEU A 163 9.46 16.48 -14.07
N PHE A 164 8.42 16.50 -13.24
CA PHE A 164 8.36 15.73 -12.00
C PHE A 164 7.06 14.93 -11.88
N THR A 165 7.11 13.83 -11.14
CA THR A 165 5.93 13.00 -10.86
C THR A 165 6.06 12.22 -9.55
N PHE A 166 4.96 11.63 -9.12
CA PHE A 166 4.85 10.75 -7.97
C PHE A 166 4.18 9.43 -8.40
N ASP A 167 4.94 8.33 -8.36
CA ASP A 167 4.55 7.00 -8.86
C ASP A 167 4.20 6.04 -7.72
N SER A 168 3.25 5.13 -7.97
CA SER A 168 2.69 4.22 -6.97
C SER A 168 3.67 3.14 -6.52
N ASP A 169 3.42 2.63 -5.30
CA ASP A 169 4.14 1.51 -4.71
C ASP A 169 3.75 0.17 -5.34
N GLY A 170 4.32 -0.94 -4.87
CA GLY A 170 3.86 -2.30 -5.18
C GLY A 170 3.14 -2.89 -3.99
N GLU A 171 1.96 -2.37 -3.62
CA GLU A 171 1.35 -2.59 -2.30
C GLU A 171 1.27 -4.07 -1.93
N ARG A 172 1.01 -4.95 -2.89
CA ARG A 172 0.84 -6.39 -2.64
C ARG A 172 2.12 -7.12 -2.26
N ASP A 173 3.26 -6.45 -2.39
CA ASP A 173 4.57 -7.02 -2.11
C ASP A 173 5.27 -6.29 -0.97
N HIS A 174 4.50 -5.61 -0.13
CA HIS A 174 5.02 -4.96 1.06
C HIS A 174 5.82 -5.93 1.92
N GLN A 175 7.04 -5.50 2.22
CA GLN A 175 8.07 -6.27 2.90
C GLN A 175 8.59 -7.50 2.15
N LEU A 176 8.30 -7.70 0.86
CA LEU A 176 9.07 -8.61 0.02
C LEU A 176 10.38 -7.96 -0.43
N PRO A 177 11.39 -8.75 -0.82
CA PRO A 177 12.72 -8.22 -1.17
C PRO A 177 12.73 -7.20 -2.31
N TRP A 178 11.72 -7.23 -3.19
CA TRP A 178 11.56 -6.33 -4.33
C TRP A 178 10.44 -5.30 -4.11
N TYR A 179 10.00 -5.09 -2.87
CA TYR A 179 8.98 -4.09 -2.57
C TYR A 179 9.38 -2.74 -3.18
N SER A 180 8.45 -2.17 -3.94
CA SER A 180 8.60 -0.85 -4.51
C SER A 180 7.83 0.12 -3.64
N TYR A 181 8.52 1.11 -3.07
CA TYR A 181 7.90 2.27 -2.43
C TYR A 181 7.10 3.12 -3.43
N CYS A 182 6.25 4.01 -2.92
CA CYS A 182 5.80 5.15 -3.72
C CYS A 182 7.02 6.06 -3.95
N ARG A 183 7.19 6.60 -5.15
CA ARG A 183 8.45 7.21 -5.58
C ARG A 183 8.24 8.55 -6.24
N VAL A 184 8.98 9.55 -5.78
CA VAL A 184 9.04 10.85 -6.45
C VAL A 184 10.22 10.85 -7.42
N PHE A 185 9.97 11.32 -8.64
CA PHE A 185 10.98 11.39 -9.69
C PHE A 185 11.10 12.79 -10.26
N HIS A 186 12.33 13.25 -10.47
CA HIS A 186 12.65 14.07 -11.64
C HIS A 186 12.67 13.12 -12.84
N ILE A 187 11.72 13.30 -13.77
CA ILE A 187 11.53 12.42 -14.92
C ILE A 187 12.70 12.60 -15.87
N ARG A 188 13.48 11.54 -16.03
CA ARG A 188 14.66 11.54 -16.90
C ARG A 188 14.29 11.08 -18.31
N VAL A 189 14.54 11.92 -19.30
CA VAL A 189 14.15 11.66 -20.69
C VAL A 189 14.98 10.52 -21.28
N GLY A 190 14.32 9.54 -21.90
CA GLY A 190 14.91 8.29 -22.36
C GLY A 190 15.20 7.29 -21.23
N GLY A 191 14.87 7.61 -19.98
CA GLY A 191 15.15 6.76 -18.81
C GLY A 191 14.00 5.83 -18.42
N HIS A 192 14.39 4.75 -17.72
CA HIS A 192 13.48 3.76 -17.15
C HIS A 192 13.28 4.00 -15.64
N HIS A 193 12.04 4.16 -15.19
CA HIS A 193 11.69 4.56 -13.82
C HIS A 193 11.41 3.35 -12.88
N GLY A 194 11.72 2.17 -13.40
CA GLY A 194 12.00 0.95 -12.64
C GLY A 194 10.92 -0.12 -12.68
N TRP A 195 9.65 0.26 -12.86
CA TRP A 195 8.53 -0.68 -12.92
C TRP A 195 8.52 -1.49 -14.22
N LEU A 196 8.36 -2.81 -14.14
CA LEU A 196 8.50 -3.71 -15.30
C LEU A 196 7.28 -4.57 -15.62
N LEU A 197 6.34 -4.73 -14.69
CA LEU A 197 5.26 -5.71 -14.83
C LEU A 197 3.89 -5.05 -15.13
N PRO A 198 3.07 -5.64 -16.02
CA PRO A 198 1.73 -5.12 -16.27
C PRO A 198 0.79 -5.39 -15.09
N GLY A 199 -0.19 -4.49 -14.91
CA GLY A 199 -1.23 -4.62 -13.91
C GLY A 199 -0.79 -4.34 -12.47
N HIS A 200 -1.70 -4.60 -11.54
CA HIS A 200 -1.53 -4.33 -10.12
C HIS A 200 -1.14 -5.57 -9.30
N GLN A 201 -1.25 -6.78 -9.86
CA GLN A 201 -1.04 -8.04 -9.14
C GLN A 201 0.42 -8.48 -9.06
N ARG A 202 1.29 -7.91 -9.89
CA ARG A 202 2.65 -8.37 -10.09
C ARG A 202 3.67 -7.31 -9.75
N SER A 203 4.60 -7.73 -8.92
CA SER A 203 5.74 -7.03 -8.38
C SER A 203 7.08 -7.19 -9.06
N PHE A 204 7.62 -6.20 -9.77
CA PHE A 204 9.07 -6.09 -9.84
C PHE A 204 9.47 -4.67 -10.20
N ASN A 205 10.30 -4.08 -9.36
CA ASN A 205 10.89 -2.78 -9.60
C ASN A 205 12.41 -2.91 -9.64
N ARG A 206 13.02 -2.39 -10.71
CA ARG A 206 14.47 -2.33 -10.85
C ARG A 206 15.05 -1.56 -9.65
N PRO A 207 16.06 -2.11 -8.96
CA PRO A 207 16.70 -1.40 -7.87
C PRO A 207 17.29 -0.04 -8.30
N PRO A 208 17.25 0.98 -7.43
CA PRO A 208 17.67 2.34 -7.78
C PRO A 208 19.19 2.48 -8.01
N TYR A 209 19.97 1.50 -7.56
CA TYR A 209 21.43 1.49 -7.73
C TYR A 209 21.89 0.91 -9.09
N PHE A 210 20.96 0.45 -9.93
CA PHE A 210 21.31 0.11 -11.31
C PHE A 210 21.50 1.36 -12.15
N PHE A 211 22.57 1.40 -12.95
CA PHE A 211 22.90 2.56 -13.79
C PHE A 211 21.82 2.92 -14.83
N ASP A 212 20.97 1.95 -15.20
CA ASP A 212 19.86 2.11 -16.15
C ASP A 212 18.51 2.34 -15.45
N SER A 213 18.52 2.70 -14.17
CA SER A 213 17.34 3.11 -13.40
C SER A 213 17.40 4.59 -13.06
N ALA A 214 16.29 5.29 -13.26
CA ALA A 214 16.18 6.69 -12.89
C ALA A 214 16.34 6.90 -11.36
N THR A 215 17.05 7.95 -10.97
CA THR A 215 17.23 8.34 -9.57
C THR A 215 15.88 8.70 -8.94
N ARG A 216 15.64 8.18 -7.73
CA ARG A 216 14.46 8.47 -6.92
C ARG A 216 14.77 9.65 -6.01
N LEU A 217 13.97 10.72 -6.08
CA LEU A 217 14.17 11.91 -5.23
C LEU A 217 13.66 11.69 -3.82
N ASN A 218 12.54 10.96 -3.68
CA ASN A 218 11.95 10.63 -2.40
C ASN A 218 11.24 9.27 -2.50
N GLU A 219 11.20 8.54 -1.39
CA GLU A 219 10.44 7.30 -1.25
C GLU A 219 9.48 7.44 -0.05
N ILE A 220 8.19 7.25 -0.34
CA ILE A 220 7.18 7.11 0.70
C ILE A 220 6.84 5.63 0.78
N ASP A 221 6.61 5.14 1.99
CA ASP A 221 6.01 3.82 2.21
C ASP A 221 4.66 3.67 1.48
N ARG A 222 3.92 2.60 1.76
CA ARG A 222 2.62 2.31 1.15
C ARG A 222 1.75 3.55 0.98
N GLY A 223 1.31 3.83 -0.23
CA GLY A 223 0.60 5.06 -0.52
C GLY A 223 -0.27 4.98 -1.75
N SER A 224 -0.97 6.06 -2.04
CA SER A 224 -1.72 6.22 -3.28
C SER A 224 -1.47 7.62 -3.81
N PRO A 225 -0.46 7.77 -4.69
CA PRO A 225 -0.14 9.03 -5.36
C PRO A 225 -1.33 9.62 -6.10
N THR A 226 -1.50 10.92 -6.00
CA THR A 226 -2.51 11.67 -6.75
C THR A 226 -1.89 12.94 -7.35
N GLY A 227 -2.32 14.12 -6.93
CA GLY A 227 -1.89 15.40 -7.52
C GLY A 227 -0.41 15.71 -7.30
N VAL A 228 0.21 16.37 -8.28
CA VAL A 228 1.59 16.84 -8.25
C VAL A 228 1.63 18.27 -8.80
N GLU A 229 2.28 19.19 -8.10
CA GLU A 229 2.35 20.59 -8.52
C GLU A 229 3.67 21.23 -8.08
N VAL A 230 4.26 22.07 -8.94
CA VAL A 230 5.45 22.86 -8.59
C VAL A 230 5.03 24.30 -8.34
N TYR A 231 5.38 24.83 -7.17
CA TYR A 231 4.87 26.13 -6.74
C TYR A 231 5.65 27.30 -7.34
N ARG A 232 5.11 27.90 -8.40
CA ARG A 232 5.75 29.00 -9.16
C ARG A 232 5.14 30.38 -8.88
N HIS A 233 4.92 30.70 -7.61
CA HIS A 233 4.29 31.95 -7.18
C HIS A 233 4.97 32.51 -5.93
N THR A 234 4.56 33.71 -5.50
CA THR A 234 5.21 34.43 -4.38
C THR A 234 4.31 34.63 -3.16
N GLN A 235 3.18 33.93 -3.10
CA GLN A 235 2.24 34.05 -1.97
C GLN A 235 2.64 33.17 -0.79
N PHE A 236 3.22 31.98 -1.03
CA PHE A 236 3.90 31.20 -0.02
C PHE A 236 5.34 31.73 0.21
N PRO A 237 5.93 31.47 1.40
CA PRO A 237 7.32 31.79 1.69
C PRO A 237 8.30 31.26 0.64
N GLU A 238 9.47 31.90 0.55
CA GLU A 238 10.56 31.54 -0.39
C GLU A 238 10.94 30.06 -0.34
N HIS A 239 10.86 29.44 0.85
CA HIS A 239 11.08 28.01 1.04
C HIS A 239 10.26 27.11 0.09
N TYR A 240 9.04 27.51 -0.27
CA TYR A 240 8.15 26.73 -1.13
C TYR A 240 8.28 27.06 -2.62
N GLN A 241 9.00 28.13 -2.98
CA GLN A 241 9.09 28.61 -4.36
C GLN A 241 9.96 27.68 -5.21
N ASP A 242 9.45 27.34 -6.39
CA ASP A 242 9.97 26.30 -7.30
C ASP A 242 10.16 24.93 -6.61
N GLY A 243 9.47 24.68 -5.50
CA GLY A 243 9.46 23.40 -4.80
C GLY A 243 8.27 22.52 -5.19
N LEU A 244 8.39 21.22 -4.92
CA LEU A 244 7.45 20.20 -5.34
C LEU A 244 6.44 19.86 -4.25
N PHE A 245 5.15 20.03 -4.54
CA PHE A 245 4.04 19.49 -3.77
C PHE A 245 3.51 18.22 -4.40
N PHE A 246 3.20 17.22 -3.59
CA PHE A 246 2.65 15.95 -4.05
C PHE A 246 1.72 15.34 -3.02
N ALA A 247 0.59 14.81 -3.48
CA ALA A 247 -0.49 14.33 -2.64
C ALA A 247 -0.51 12.80 -2.51
N CYS A 248 -0.83 12.32 -1.31
CA CYS A 248 -1.08 10.92 -1.01
C CYS A 248 -2.50 10.74 -0.46
N TRP A 249 -3.33 10.07 -1.25
CA TRP A 249 -4.73 9.80 -0.93
C TRP A 249 -4.89 8.91 0.30
N THR A 250 -4.06 7.87 0.42
CA THR A 250 -4.17 6.85 1.49
C THR A 250 -3.94 7.41 2.88
N TYR A 251 -2.98 8.30 3.03
CA TYR A 251 -2.66 8.93 4.31
C TYR A 251 -3.38 10.26 4.52
N GLY A 252 -4.04 10.78 3.49
CA GLY A 252 -4.64 12.09 3.56
C GLY A 252 -3.61 13.18 3.78
N ARG A 253 -2.56 13.22 2.95
CA ARG A 253 -1.47 14.17 3.13
C ARG A 253 -1.11 14.86 1.84
N VAL A 254 -0.74 16.13 1.96
CA VAL A 254 0.02 16.84 0.94
C VAL A 254 1.43 17.00 1.49
N TYR A 255 2.40 16.49 0.75
CA TYR A 255 3.81 16.58 1.08
C TYR A 255 4.47 17.70 0.28
N PHE A 256 5.60 18.18 0.80
CA PHE A 256 6.46 19.14 0.14
C PHE A 256 7.92 18.65 0.12
N SER A 257 8.63 18.93 -0.96
CA SER A 257 10.08 18.74 -1.07
C SER A 257 10.71 19.91 -1.83
N PRO A 258 11.80 20.51 -1.31
CA PRO A 258 12.56 21.49 -2.08
C PRO A 258 13.25 20.82 -3.27
N LEU A 259 13.45 21.59 -4.35
CA LEU A 259 14.14 21.14 -5.56
C LEU A 259 15.53 21.78 -5.62
N THR A 260 16.47 21.26 -4.84
CA THR A 260 17.87 21.74 -4.84
C THR A 260 18.67 21.06 -5.96
N PRO A 261 19.19 21.80 -6.96
CA PRO A 261 19.95 21.19 -8.05
C PRO A 261 21.21 20.45 -7.57
N LYS A 262 21.47 19.27 -8.13
CA LYS A 262 22.65 18.44 -7.82
C LYS A 262 23.04 17.61 -9.03
N GLY A 263 24.20 17.93 -9.62
CA GLY A 263 24.67 17.27 -10.84
C GLY A 263 23.70 17.50 -12.01
N ASP A 264 23.19 16.44 -12.60
CA ASP A 264 22.24 16.45 -13.72
C ASP A 264 20.77 16.23 -13.27
N SER A 265 20.51 16.35 -11.97
CA SER A 265 19.20 16.17 -11.34
C SER A 265 19.08 17.05 -10.09
N TYR A 266 18.32 16.58 -9.10
CA TYR A 266 18.08 17.24 -7.83
C TYR A 266 18.51 16.37 -6.66
N GLU A 267 18.80 17.00 -5.53
CA GLU A 267 19.08 16.33 -4.28
C GLU A 267 17.85 15.57 -3.75
N SER A 268 18.07 14.37 -3.22
CA SER A 268 17.06 13.64 -2.46
C SER A 268 16.92 14.27 -1.07
N HIS A 269 15.70 14.68 -0.73
CA HIS A 269 15.35 15.25 0.57
C HIS A 269 14.33 14.36 1.27
N ASP A 270 14.33 14.34 2.60
CA ASP A 270 13.14 13.91 3.35
C ASP A 270 11.99 14.87 3.04
N HIS A 271 10.76 14.35 2.95
CA HIS A 271 9.61 15.19 2.64
C HIS A 271 9.04 15.84 3.91
N GLU A 272 8.57 17.07 3.77
CA GLU A 272 7.76 17.73 4.79
C GLU A 272 6.29 17.30 4.63
N THR A 273 5.59 17.06 5.73
CA THR A 273 4.12 16.98 5.71
C THR A 273 3.57 18.40 5.76
N PHE A 274 3.18 18.92 4.59
CA PHE A 274 2.66 20.29 4.46
C PHE A 274 1.21 20.42 4.93
N LEU A 275 0.35 19.45 4.57
CA LEU A 275 -1.04 19.38 5.04
C LEU A 275 -1.38 17.98 5.49
N GLU A 276 -2.06 17.89 6.63
CA GLU A 276 -2.70 16.67 7.13
C GLU A 276 -4.01 17.02 7.86
N PRO A 277 -4.98 16.09 7.94
CA PRO A 277 -6.23 16.34 8.65
C PRO A 277 -6.01 16.44 10.16
N VAL A 278 -6.75 17.34 10.81
CA VAL A 278 -6.88 17.34 12.27
C VAL A 278 -7.96 16.31 12.65
N GLY A 279 -7.54 15.27 13.36
CA GLY A 279 -8.42 14.17 13.75
C GLY A 279 -8.66 13.16 12.63
N ASN A 280 -9.80 12.46 12.67
CA ASN A 280 -10.02 11.22 11.90
C ASN A 280 -11.02 11.41 10.74
N LEU A 281 -11.40 12.65 10.41
CA LEU A 281 -12.32 12.95 9.32
C LEU A 281 -11.55 13.03 8.00
N GLY A 282 -12.10 12.39 6.96
CA GLY A 282 -11.41 12.13 5.70
C GLY A 282 -11.00 13.38 4.94
N PHE A 283 -9.69 13.58 4.82
CA PHE A 283 -9.06 14.45 3.84
C PHE A 283 -8.32 13.53 2.87
N ALA A 284 -8.89 13.30 1.68
CA ALA A 284 -8.34 12.35 0.72
C ALA A 284 -7.96 13.12 -0.57
N PRO A 285 -6.77 13.76 -0.60
CA PRO A 285 -6.41 14.67 -1.66
C PRO A 285 -6.30 13.91 -2.99
N SER A 286 -7.05 14.39 -3.98
CA SER A 286 -7.15 13.80 -5.32
C SER A 286 -6.41 14.60 -6.38
N ASP A 287 -6.14 15.89 -6.15
CA ASP A 287 -5.38 16.71 -7.09
C ASP A 287 -4.92 18.04 -6.47
N LEU A 288 -3.90 18.66 -7.08
CA LEU A 288 -3.29 19.93 -6.68
C LEU A 288 -3.24 20.90 -7.87
N ALA A 289 -3.53 22.17 -7.64
CA ALA A 289 -3.29 23.23 -8.64
C ALA A 289 -3.00 24.56 -7.93
N VAL A 290 -2.18 25.44 -8.53
CA VAL A 290 -1.98 26.79 -8.00
C VAL A 290 -2.80 27.79 -8.80
N HIS A 291 -3.52 28.67 -8.11
CA HIS A 291 -4.31 29.72 -8.76
C HIS A 291 -3.37 30.79 -9.37
N PRO A 292 -3.44 31.06 -10.68
CA PRO A 292 -2.42 31.88 -11.36
C PRO A 292 -2.40 33.35 -10.89
N LEU A 293 -3.55 33.90 -10.50
CA LEU A 293 -3.65 35.29 -10.06
C LEU A 293 -3.31 35.51 -8.58
N THR A 294 -3.73 34.60 -7.69
CA THR A 294 -3.57 34.77 -6.24
C THR A 294 -2.36 34.04 -5.67
N GLY A 295 -1.83 33.04 -6.38
CA GLY A 295 -0.77 32.16 -5.91
C GLY A 295 -1.20 31.19 -4.81
N ASP A 296 -2.50 31.04 -4.54
CA ASP A 296 -3.02 30.09 -3.55
C ASP A 296 -2.95 28.65 -4.09
N LEU A 297 -2.66 27.69 -3.21
CA LEU A 297 -2.73 26.26 -3.55
C LEU A 297 -4.15 25.75 -3.38
N TYR A 298 -4.70 25.12 -4.41
CA TYR A 298 -5.99 24.46 -4.38
C TYR A 298 -5.79 22.95 -4.28
N VAL A 299 -6.52 22.32 -3.36
CA VAL A 299 -6.50 20.88 -3.13
C VAL A 299 -7.89 20.32 -3.34
N SER A 300 -8.08 19.51 -4.37
CA SER A 300 -9.31 18.73 -4.50
C SER A 300 -9.23 17.48 -3.61
N VAL A 301 -10.35 17.08 -3.02
CA VAL A 301 -10.47 15.84 -2.26
C VAL A 301 -11.66 15.02 -2.76
N GLY A 302 -11.61 13.71 -2.57
CA GLY A 302 -12.75 12.82 -2.84
C GLY A 302 -12.32 11.39 -3.15
N GLY A 303 -13.26 10.58 -3.62
CA GLY A 303 -13.02 9.19 -4.03
C GLY A 303 -13.70 8.16 -3.12
N ARG A 304 -13.84 6.92 -3.63
CA ARG A 304 -14.51 5.78 -2.95
C ARG A 304 -15.89 6.11 -2.35
N GLY A 305 -16.67 6.95 -3.02
CA GLY A 305 -18.03 7.33 -2.59
C GLY A 305 -18.08 8.40 -1.49
N THR A 306 -16.95 8.98 -1.11
CA THR A 306 -16.91 10.13 -0.19
C THR A 306 -17.34 11.42 -0.91
N ARG A 307 -17.87 12.39 -0.14
CA ARG A 307 -18.20 13.72 -0.66
C ARG A 307 -16.92 14.42 -1.11
N GLY A 308 -16.88 14.84 -2.37
CA GLY A 308 -15.78 15.64 -2.89
C GLY A 308 -15.86 17.10 -2.44
N ALA A 309 -14.71 17.75 -2.36
CA ALA A 309 -14.58 19.19 -2.08
C ALA A 309 -13.32 19.75 -2.73
N VAL A 310 -13.23 21.08 -2.83
CA VAL A 310 -12.01 21.80 -3.20
C VAL A 310 -11.68 22.77 -2.08
N TYR A 311 -10.48 22.67 -1.54
CA TYR A 311 -9.97 23.56 -0.51
C TYR A 311 -9.03 24.57 -1.15
N ARG A 312 -9.19 25.85 -0.79
CA ARG A 312 -8.24 26.93 -1.07
C ARG A 312 -7.30 27.07 0.12
N VAL A 313 -5.99 27.02 -0.13
CA VAL A 313 -4.94 27.10 0.87
C VAL A 313 -4.10 28.35 0.63
N SER A 314 -4.10 29.24 1.62
CA SER A 314 -3.40 30.52 1.59
C SER A 314 -2.44 30.62 2.77
N TYR A 315 -1.27 31.21 2.57
CA TYR A 315 -0.34 31.47 3.67
C TYR A 315 -0.82 32.71 4.47
N PRO A 316 -1.06 32.63 5.80
CA PRO A 316 -1.69 33.71 6.56
C PRO A 316 -0.95 35.06 6.51
N ASN A 317 0.40 35.01 6.48
CA ASN A 317 1.27 36.19 6.34
C ASN A 317 1.85 36.33 4.91
N GLY A 318 1.23 35.66 3.93
CA GLY A 318 1.66 35.70 2.53
C GLY A 318 1.53 37.09 1.92
N ARG A 319 2.23 37.34 0.81
CA ARG A 319 2.05 38.59 0.06
C ARG A 319 0.60 38.69 -0.42
N LYS A 320 -0.10 39.78 -0.06
CA LYS A 320 -1.52 40.02 -0.44
C LYS A 320 -1.77 40.04 -1.95
N ALA A 321 -0.73 40.29 -2.75
CA ALA A 321 -0.75 40.12 -4.19
C ALA A 321 0.45 39.23 -4.58
N ALA A 322 0.18 38.01 -5.04
CA ALA A 322 1.19 37.21 -5.71
C ALA A 322 1.61 37.94 -6.99
N LYS A 323 2.91 38.04 -7.23
CA LYS A 323 3.40 38.21 -8.60
C LYS A 323 3.54 36.81 -9.19
N PRO A 324 2.85 36.51 -10.31
CA PRO A 324 3.15 35.30 -11.07
C PRO A 324 4.63 35.32 -11.44
N ILE A 325 5.34 34.24 -11.16
CA ILE A 325 6.66 34.02 -11.75
C ILE A 325 6.41 33.53 -13.17
N ALA A 326 7.26 33.91 -14.13
CA ALA A 326 7.14 33.39 -15.49
C ALA A 326 7.02 31.86 -15.42
N LEU A 327 6.07 31.29 -16.16
CA LEU A 327 5.82 29.84 -16.17
C LEU A 327 7.13 29.08 -16.41
N TYR A 328 7.99 29.61 -17.28
CA TYR A 328 9.32 29.09 -17.57
C TYR A 328 10.35 30.22 -17.74
N GLU A 329 11.56 29.99 -17.26
CA GLU A 329 12.75 30.82 -17.52
C GLU A 329 13.55 30.32 -18.74
N THR A 330 13.05 29.28 -19.41
CA THR A 330 13.77 28.61 -20.49
C THR A 330 13.73 29.42 -21.80
N PRO A 331 14.79 29.34 -22.63
CA PRO A 331 14.80 29.95 -23.96
C PRO A 331 13.69 29.43 -24.89
N ARG A 332 13.31 30.21 -25.91
CA ARG A 332 12.29 29.80 -26.89
C ARG A 332 12.65 28.55 -27.69
N ASP A 333 13.94 28.23 -27.83
CA ASP A 333 14.46 27.01 -28.47
C ASP A 333 14.68 25.86 -27.47
N TRP A 334 14.17 25.98 -26.24
CA TRP A 334 14.22 24.90 -25.26
C TRP A 334 13.47 23.66 -25.77
N SER A 335 14.00 22.49 -25.43
CA SER A 335 13.40 21.21 -25.75
C SER A 335 13.65 20.25 -24.61
N ILE A 336 12.62 19.49 -24.24
CA ILE A 336 12.73 18.40 -23.26
C ILE A 336 13.80 17.36 -23.66
N HIS A 337 14.12 17.23 -24.95
CA HIS A 337 15.19 16.36 -25.45
C HIS A 337 16.59 16.75 -24.93
N LYS A 338 16.77 18.00 -24.46
CA LYS A 338 18.01 18.45 -23.82
C LYS A 338 18.24 17.78 -22.45
N ASP A 339 17.18 17.27 -21.79
CA ASP A 339 17.25 16.57 -20.49
C ASP A 339 17.48 15.05 -20.61
N ARG A 340 17.84 14.58 -21.81
CA ARG A 340 18.03 13.16 -22.11
C ARG A 340 19.18 12.58 -21.32
N ILE A 341 18.94 11.45 -20.64
CA ILE A 341 20.02 10.70 -20.00
C ILE A 341 20.91 10.02 -21.03
N THR A 342 22.21 10.04 -20.76
CA THR A 342 23.19 9.25 -21.52
C THR A 342 23.44 7.95 -20.77
N ALA A 343 23.07 6.82 -21.37
CA ALA A 343 23.39 5.52 -20.80
C ALA A 343 24.91 5.26 -20.90
N PRO A 344 25.52 4.59 -19.91
CA PRO A 344 26.89 4.10 -20.03
C PRO A 344 27.06 3.22 -21.27
N ALA A 345 28.27 3.21 -21.84
CA ALA A 345 28.59 2.33 -22.95
C ALA A 345 28.37 0.86 -22.55
N PRO A 346 27.69 0.05 -23.39
CA PRO A 346 27.48 -1.36 -23.09
C PRO A 346 28.82 -2.10 -23.06
N LEU A 347 29.02 -2.93 -22.03
CA LEU A 347 30.17 -3.83 -21.94
C LEU A 347 29.81 -5.20 -22.53
N SER A 348 30.78 -5.82 -23.21
CA SER A 348 30.68 -7.26 -23.53
C SER A 348 30.73 -8.09 -22.24
N PRO A 349 30.27 -9.35 -22.26
CA PRO A 349 30.33 -10.21 -21.08
C PRO A 349 31.73 -10.40 -20.52
N ASP A 350 32.75 -10.57 -21.38
CA ASP A 350 34.16 -10.66 -20.99
C ASP A 350 34.65 -9.38 -20.29
N GLN A 351 34.29 -8.21 -20.84
CA GLN A 351 34.65 -6.91 -20.28
C GLN A 351 33.99 -6.69 -18.93
N ALA A 352 32.69 -7.01 -18.82
CA ALA A 352 31.95 -6.91 -17.57
C ALA A 352 32.55 -7.84 -16.50
N LEU A 353 32.85 -9.09 -16.85
CA LEU A 353 33.43 -10.04 -15.91
C LEU A 353 34.84 -9.65 -15.46
N THR A 354 35.67 -9.14 -16.40
CA THR A 354 37.00 -8.61 -16.09
C THR A 354 36.91 -7.38 -15.18
N LEU A 355 35.92 -6.52 -15.41
CA LEU A 355 35.66 -5.36 -14.56
C LEU A 355 35.27 -5.79 -13.14
N PHE A 356 34.38 -6.77 -13.01
CA PHE A 356 34.00 -7.34 -11.71
C PHE A 356 35.20 -7.91 -10.94
N GLU A 357 36.05 -8.68 -11.64
CA GLU A 357 37.24 -9.33 -11.07
C GLU A 357 38.27 -8.30 -10.56
N LYS A 358 38.52 -7.23 -11.31
CA LYS A 358 39.52 -6.21 -10.96
C LYS A 358 39.02 -5.17 -9.94
N ALA A 359 37.72 -4.84 -9.97
CA ALA A 359 37.16 -3.82 -9.12
C ALA A 359 37.14 -4.24 -7.65
N LYS A 360 37.43 -3.29 -6.77
CA LYS A 360 37.31 -3.45 -5.31
C LYS A 360 36.12 -2.71 -4.74
N ASP A 361 35.65 -1.65 -5.41
CA ASP A 361 34.51 -0.86 -4.98
C ASP A 361 33.17 -1.54 -5.37
N PRO A 362 32.15 -1.48 -4.51
CA PRO A 362 30.88 -2.15 -4.80
C PRO A 362 30.09 -1.58 -5.98
N SER A 363 30.19 -0.27 -6.25
CA SER A 363 29.49 0.39 -7.36
C SER A 363 29.92 -0.15 -8.72
N THR A 364 31.23 -0.28 -8.94
CA THR A 364 31.78 -0.80 -10.20
C THR A 364 31.45 -2.28 -10.38
N ARG A 365 31.45 -3.06 -9.29
CA ARG A 365 31.00 -4.46 -9.31
C ARG A 365 29.51 -4.59 -9.64
N LEU A 366 28.66 -3.71 -9.10
CA LEU A 366 27.23 -3.67 -9.43
C LEU A 366 27.01 -3.35 -10.92
N ASN A 367 27.77 -2.40 -11.48
CA ASN A 367 27.71 -2.09 -12.92
C ASN A 367 28.08 -3.31 -13.77
N ALA A 368 29.16 -4.01 -13.41
CA ALA A 368 29.56 -5.24 -14.09
C ALA A 368 28.48 -6.33 -14.02
N ILE A 369 27.91 -6.58 -12.82
CA ILE A 369 26.79 -7.51 -12.63
C ILE A 369 25.60 -7.12 -13.53
N ARG A 370 25.23 -5.83 -13.54
CA ARG A 370 24.11 -5.34 -14.34
C ARG A 370 24.31 -5.55 -15.84
N HIS A 371 25.52 -5.34 -16.37
CA HIS A 371 25.81 -5.65 -17.79
C HIS A 371 25.69 -7.15 -18.12
N LEU A 372 26.10 -8.04 -17.21
CA LEU A 372 25.90 -9.49 -17.37
C LEU A 372 24.40 -9.82 -17.39
N MET A 373 23.61 -9.26 -16.47
CA MET A 373 22.15 -9.44 -16.45
C MET A 373 21.49 -8.96 -17.76
N LEU A 374 21.89 -7.79 -18.27
CA LEU A 374 21.37 -7.26 -19.54
C LEU A 374 21.73 -8.16 -20.72
N THR A 375 22.95 -8.73 -20.75
CA THR A 375 23.36 -9.71 -21.78
C THR A 375 22.44 -10.93 -21.78
N MET A 376 22.06 -11.41 -20.60
CA MET A 376 21.14 -12.52 -20.41
C MET A 376 19.67 -12.16 -20.72
N GLY A 377 19.43 -11.05 -21.43
CA GLY A 377 18.10 -10.58 -21.80
C GLY A 377 17.36 -9.86 -20.68
N ASP A 378 18.09 -9.36 -19.67
CA ASP A 378 17.55 -8.79 -18.43
C ASP A 378 16.74 -9.84 -17.62
N ILE A 379 16.28 -9.40 -16.46
CA ILE A 379 15.40 -10.12 -15.56
C ILE A 379 14.12 -10.51 -16.31
N SER A 380 13.76 -11.78 -16.21
CA SER A 380 12.56 -12.32 -16.83
C SER A 380 11.30 -11.82 -16.14
N THR A 381 10.37 -11.36 -16.96
CA THR A 381 9.01 -10.97 -16.60
C THR A 381 7.97 -11.90 -17.19
N ASN A 382 8.40 -12.91 -17.96
CA ASN A 382 7.55 -13.68 -18.89
C ASN A 382 6.86 -14.89 -18.23
N GLU A 383 7.31 -15.36 -17.06
CA GLU A 383 6.74 -16.52 -16.37
C GLU A 383 5.82 -16.17 -15.18
N ALA A 384 4.96 -15.19 -15.43
CA ALA A 384 3.61 -15.01 -14.90
C ALA A 384 2.95 -16.09 -14.00
N ARG A 385 3.14 -17.37 -14.30
CA ARG A 385 2.46 -18.51 -13.66
C ARG A 385 3.12 -18.94 -12.35
N ARG A 386 4.39 -18.59 -12.10
CA ARG A 386 5.14 -18.88 -10.86
C ARG A 386 5.60 -17.55 -10.28
N ARG A 387 4.98 -17.10 -9.17
CA ARG A 387 5.17 -15.72 -8.69
C ARG A 387 6.60 -15.40 -8.25
N ILE A 388 7.37 -16.42 -7.87
CA ILE A 388 8.78 -16.28 -7.43
C ILE A 388 9.80 -16.19 -8.56
N ASP A 389 9.47 -16.61 -9.79
CA ASP A 389 10.46 -16.69 -10.86
C ASP A 389 10.72 -15.30 -11.46
N ALA A 390 9.72 -14.42 -11.36
CA ALA A 390 9.84 -13.01 -11.69
C ALA A 390 10.84 -12.33 -10.75
N GLY A 391 11.88 -11.72 -11.32
CA GLY A 391 12.95 -11.09 -10.53
C GLY A 391 14.20 -11.95 -10.35
N TYR A 392 14.13 -13.27 -10.56
CA TYR A 392 15.24 -14.19 -10.23
C TYR A 392 15.70 -15.07 -11.40
N THR A 393 15.01 -14.97 -12.54
CA THR A 393 15.34 -15.70 -13.77
C THR A 393 15.68 -14.71 -14.88
N ALA A 394 16.32 -15.18 -15.96
CA ALA A 394 16.71 -14.37 -17.11
C ALA A 394 15.85 -14.69 -18.34
N ASN A 395 15.61 -13.71 -19.23
CA ASN A 395 14.87 -13.97 -20.48
C ASN A 395 15.66 -14.83 -21.48
N LYS A 396 17.00 -14.78 -21.40
CA LYS A 396 17.93 -15.55 -22.23
C LYS A 396 18.98 -16.22 -21.32
N PRO A 397 18.60 -17.25 -20.54
CA PRO A 397 19.49 -17.88 -19.57
C PRO A 397 20.74 -18.50 -20.21
N ASP A 398 20.66 -18.89 -21.48
CA ASP A 398 21.74 -19.52 -22.24
C ASP A 398 22.54 -18.53 -23.11
N ALA A 399 22.39 -17.22 -22.89
CA ALA A 399 23.06 -16.19 -23.70
C ALA A 399 24.57 -16.11 -23.48
N LEU A 400 25.07 -16.59 -22.34
CA LEU A 400 26.51 -16.61 -22.06
C LEU A 400 27.13 -17.89 -22.60
N ALA A 401 28.27 -17.75 -23.27
CA ALA A 401 29.10 -18.89 -23.66
C ALA A 401 29.48 -19.73 -22.42
N LEU A 402 29.58 -21.05 -22.60
CA LEU A 402 29.79 -22.00 -21.49
C LEU A 402 31.00 -21.66 -20.62
N GLU A 403 32.13 -21.29 -21.23
CA GLU A 403 33.36 -20.90 -20.54
C GLU A 403 33.16 -19.66 -19.68
N LEU A 404 32.47 -18.65 -20.21
CA LEU A 404 32.16 -17.42 -19.49
C LEU A 404 31.17 -17.65 -18.36
N ARG A 405 30.16 -18.51 -18.58
CA ARG A 405 29.24 -18.95 -17.53
C ARG A 405 30.00 -19.60 -16.38
N GLN A 406 30.90 -20.54 -16.67
CA GLN A 406 31.69 -21.22 -15.65
C GLN A 406 32.60 -20.25 -14.89
N LYS A 407 33.28 -19.34 -15.60
CA LYS A 407 34.11 -18.29 -14.98
C LYS A 407 33.27 -17.37 -14.09
N ALA A 408 32.09 -16.96 -14.55
CA ALA A 408 31.17 -16.13 -13.77
C ALA A 408 30.69 -16.85 -12.49
N LEU A 409 30.25 -18.10 -12.59
CA LEU A 409 29.84 -18.90 -11.43
C LEU A 409 30.94 -18.99 -10.37
N SER A 410 32.18 -19.26 -10.79
CA SER A 410 33.33 -19.33 -9.87
C SER A 410 33.60 -17.98 -9.19
N LEU A 411 33.74 -16.90 -9.96
CA LEU A 411 34.05 -15.57 -9.44
C LEU A 411 32.96 -15.03 -8.51
N LEU A 412 31.69 -15.14 -8.91
CA LEU A 412 30.55 -14.68 -8.13
C LEU A 412 30.44 -15.46 -6.81
N THR A 413 30.64 -16.78 -6.85
CA THR A 413 30.62 -17.63 -5.64
C THR A 413 31.71 -17.21 -4.66
N MET A 414 32.94 -16.97 -5.13
CA MET A 414 34.04 -16.52 -4.28
C MET A 414 33.82 -15.10 -3.73
N ALA A 415 33.21 -14.21 -4.52
CA ALA A 415 32.98 -12.83 -4.16
C ALA A 415 31.79 -12.62 -3.21
N PHE A 416 30.88 -13.59 -3.10
CA PHE A 416 29.74 -13.51 -2.20
C PHE A 416 30.19 -13.49 -0.73
N ASP A 417 29.72 -12.49 0.01
CA ASP A 417 29.97 -12.32 1.44
C ASP A 417 28.67 -12.49 2.24
N PRO A 418 28.50 -13.60 2.99
CA PRO A 418 27.30 -13.86 3.77
C PRO A 418 27.20 -13.01 5.04
N GLN A 419 28.26 -12.28 5.44
CA GLN A 419 28.24 -11.49 6.68
C GLN A 419 27.43 -10.21 6.55
N ASN A 420 27.24 -9.71 5.33
CA ASN A 420 26.41 -8.52 5.06
C ASN A 420 25.27 -8.83 4.08
N PRO A 421 24.28 -9.63 4.50
CA PRO A 421 23.22 -10.15 3.64
C PRO A 421 22.27 -9.07 3.10
N GLY A 422 22.31 -7.84 3.63
CA GLY A 422 21.48 -6.73 3.16
C GLY A 422 22.17 -5.84 2.12
N HIS A 423 23.45 -6.06 1.84
CA HIS A 423 24.21 -5.17 0.96
C HIS A 423 23.81 -5.38 -0.52
N PRO A 424 23.55 -4.30 -1.30
CA PRO A 424 23.12 -4.39 -2.70
C PRO A 424 23.96 -5.32 -3.58
N GLN A 425 25.29 -5.25 -3.48
CA GLN A 425 26.18 -6.15 -4.21
C GLN A 425 25.90 -7.64 -3.92
N GLN A 426 25.60 -8.00 -2.66
CA GLN A 426 25.37 -9.40 -2.29
C GLN A 426 24.03 -9.91 -2.82
N TYR A 427 23.00 -9.06 -2.82
CA TYR A 427 21.73 -9.36 -3.47
C TYR A 427 21.92 -9.65 -4.96
N GLU A 428 22.67 -8.81 -5.66
CA GLU A 428 22.78 -8.95 -7.11
C GLU A 428 23.79 -10.03 -7.53
N ILE A 429 24.77 -10.36 -6.68
CA ILE A 429 25.56 -11.60 -6.84
C ILE A 429 24.66 -12.83 -6.73
N ALA A 430 23.83 -12.90 -5.67
CA ALA A 430 22.92 -14.03 -5.46
C ALA A 430 21.86 -14.14 -6.58
N ARG A 431 21.31 -13.00 -7.03
CA ARG A 431 20.38 -12.94 -8.16
C ARG A 431 21.03 -13.39 -9.45
N LEU A 432 22.26 -12.96 -9.73
CA LEU A 432 22.98 -13.40 -10.94
C LEU A 432 23.31 -14.90 -10.89
N LEU A 433 23.70 -15.44 -9.73
CA LEU A 433 23.89 -16.89 -9.55
C LEU A 433 22.59 -17.68 -9.80
N ALA A 434 21.45 -17.15 -9.34
CA ALA A 434 20.13 -17.72 -9.61
C ALA A 434 19.77 -17.66 -11.11
N MET A 435 19.99 -16.51 -11.76
CA MET A 435 19.78 -16.33 -13.21
C MET A 435 20.63 -17.28 -14.05
N LEU A 436 21.88 -17.55 -13.62
CA LEU A 436 22.80 -18.51 -14.24
C LEU A 436 22.48 -19.98 -13.94
N LYS A 437 21.48 -20.24 -13.08
CA LYS A 437 21.13 -21.57 -12.56
C LYS A 437 22.35 -22.28 -12.01
N ALA A 438 23.03 -21.67 -11.03
CA ALA A 438 24.23 -22.23 -10.42
C ALA A 438 23.98 -23.67 -9.91
N ASP A 439 24.86 -24.58 -10.30
CA ASP A 439 24.71 -26.04 -10.18
C ASP A 439 25.77 -26.68 -9.29
N THR A 440 26.60 -25.88 -8.60
CA THR A 440 27.70 -26.37 -7.76
C THR A 440 27.37 -26.33 -6.27
N SER A 441 27.88 -27.30 -5.50
CA SER A 441 27.71 -27.32 -4.04
C SER A 441 28.29 -26.06 -3.38
N ALA A 442 29.45 -25.58 -3.86
CA ALA A 442 30.08 -24.37 -3.34
C ALA A 442 29.16 -23.13 -3.44
N ALA A 443 28.47 -22.95 -4.56
CA ALA A 443 27.53 -21.84 -4.73
C ALA A 443 26.32 -21.95 -3.79
N ILE A 444 25.74 -23.16 -3.68
CA ILE A 444 24.60 -23.44 -2.80
C ILE A 444 24.99 -23.23 -1.33
N GLU A 445 26.12 -23.77 -0.90
CA GLU A 445 26.64 -23.64 0.47
C GLU A 445 26.88 -22.18 0.85
N ARG A 446 27.50 -21.43 -0.06
CA ARG A 446 27.85 -20.03 0.15
C ARG A 446 26.59 -19.17 0.26
N LEU A 447 25.60 -19.33 -0.62
CA LEU A 447 24.33 -18.59 -0.52
C LEU A 447 23.53 -18.98 0.72
N ALA A 448 23.41 -20.28 1.01
CA ALA A 448 22.70 -20.75 2.19
C ALA A 448 23.33 -20.20 3.48
N SER A 449 24.64 -19.90 3.49
CA SER A 449 25.32 -19.34 4.67
C SER A 449 24.85 -17.94 5.07
N ALA A 450 24.17 -17.20 4.19
CA ALA A 450 23.53 -15.92 4.52
C ALA A 450 22.27 -16.07 5.40
N LEU A 451 21.67 -17.26 5.44
CA LEU A 451 20.53 -17.57 6.31
C LEU A 451 20.99 -17.71 7.76
N SER A 452 20.41 -16.93 8.65
CA SER A 452 20.75 -16.89 10.08
C SER A 452 19.51 -16.66 10.94
N PRO A 453 19.42 -17.12 12.19
CA PRO A 453 18.33 -16.73 13.09
C PRO A 453 18.19 -15.21 13.30
N SER A 454 19.27 -14.44 13.17
CA SER A 454 19.30 -12.99 13.44
C SER A 454 19.07 -12.11 12.20
N SER A 455 19.20 -12.65 10.98
CA SER A 455 19.01 -11.89 9.74
C SER A 455 17.57 -11.40 9.58
N HIS A 456 17.39 -10.28 8.90
CA HIS A 456 16.06 -9.74 8.58
C HIS A 456 15.30 -10.72 7.66
N PRO A 457 13.97 -10.93 7.85
CA PRO A 457 13.21 -11.90 7.06
C PRO A 457 13.20 -11.62 5.55
N THR A 458 13.30 -10.36 5.11
CA THR A 458 13.47 -10.03 3.67
C THR A 458 14.76 -10.58 3.10
N HIS A 459 15.88 -10.52 3.82
CA HIS A 459 17.14 -11.07 3.33
C HIS A 459 17.02 -12.58 3.14
N ASP A 460 16.47 -13.27 4.13
CA ASP A 460 16.26 -14.72 4.04
C ASP A 460 15.34 -15.10 2.90
N ALA A 461 14.22 -14.38 2.75
CA ALA A 461 13.30 -14.60 1.63
C ALA A 461 14.03 -14.43 0.29
N HIS A 462 14.82 -13.36 0.12
CA HIS A 462 15.62 -13.13 -1.09
C HIS A 462 16.54 -14.31 -1.42
N TYR A 463 17.32 -14.79 -0.44
CA TYR A 463 18.24 -15.90 -0.66
C TYR A 463 17.54 -17.25 -0.87
N LEU A 464 16.41 -17.49 -0.20
CA LEU A 464 15.59 -18.67 -0.47
C LEU A 464 15.00 -18.63 -1.89
N PHE A 465 14.62 -17.45 -2.39
CA PHE A 465 14.16 -17.29 -3.78
C PHE A 465 15.30 -17.47 -4.79
N CYS A 466 16.52 -17.03 -4.49
CA CYS A 466 17.68 -17.34 -5.33
C CYS A 466 17.98 -18.86 -5.35
N LEU A 467 18.04 -19.49 -4.18
CA LEU A 467 18.30 -20.93 -4.03
C LEU A 467 17.23 -21.78 -4.73
N SER A 468 15.98 -21.30 -4.80
CA SER A 468 14.90 -22.00 -5.50
C SER A 468 15.04 -21.99 -7.03
N GLN A 469 16.05 -21.30 -7.58
CA GLN A 469 16.37 -21.30 -9.02
C GLN A 469 17.67 -22.07 -9.34
N MET A 470 18.40 -22.53 -8.32
CA MET A 470 19.74 -23.10 -8.44
C MET A 470 19.70 -24.63 -8.31
N PRO A 471 20.02 -25.42 -9.35
CA PRO A 471 19.89 -26.88 -9.31
C PRO A 471 21.00 -27.63 -8.55
N GLY A 472 21.98 -26.94 -7.94
CA GLY A 472 23.13 -27.58 -7.29
C GLY A 472 22.79 -28.47 -6.06
N PRO A 473 23.71 -29.34 -5.63
CA PRO A 473 23.52 -30.22 -4.46
C PRO A 473 23.29 -29.45 -3.16
N ARG A 474 22.52 -30.04 -2.22
CA ARG A 474 21.95 -29.36 -1.03
C ARG A 474 22.16 -30.10 0.29
N GLU A 475 22.69 -31.31 0.24
CA GLU A 475 22.79 -32.25 1.36
C GLU A 475 23.48 -31.63 2.57
N SER A 476 24.55 -30.87 2.35
CA SER A 476 25.35 -30.21 3.40
C SER A 476 24.65 -29.02 4.06
N VAL A 477 23.65 -28.41 3.42
CA VAL A 477 22.96 -27.20 3.91
C VAL A 477 21.45 -27.37 4.07
N ARG A 478 20.92 -28.57 3.86
CA ARG A 478 19.50 -28.90 3.98
C ARG A 478 18.88 -28.38 5.27
N ASP A 479 19.54 -28.61 6.40
CA ASP A 479 19.04 -28.16 7.71
C ASP A 479 18.96 -26.63 7.79
N LYS A 480 19.90 -25.92 7.16
CA LYS A 480 19.91 -24.46 7.14
C LYS A 480 18.78 -23.91 6.27
N ILE A 481 18.54 -24.51 5.09
CA ILE A 481 17.44 -24.13 4.20
C ILE A 481 16.08 -24.42 4.86
N ALA A 482 15.91 -25.60 5.46
CA ALA A 482 14.70 -25.96 6.21
C ALA A 482 14.41 -24.96 7.34
N ASN A 483 15.43 -24.60 8.13
CA ASN A 483 15.31 -23.60 9.18
C ASN A 483 15.08 -22.19 8.64
N GLY A 484 15.60 -21.84 7.46
CA GLY A 484 15.32 -20.57 6.79
C GLY A 484 13.84 -20.40 6.49
N PHE A 485 13.20 -21.41 5.89
CA PHE A 485 11.76 -21.38 5.62
C PHE A 485 10.92 -21.29 6.90
N LEU A 486 11.21 -22.13 7.90
CA LEU A 486 10.47 -22.15 9.18
C LEU A 486 10.72 -20.90 10.05
N GLY A 487 11.87 -20.23 9.87
CA GLY A 487 12.28 -19.10 10.68
C GLY A 487 11.64 -17.78 10.28
N ILE A 488 11.09 -17.68 9.07
CA ILE A 488 10.57 -16.43 8.52
C ILE A 488 9.42 -15.86 9.34
N ASP A 489 8.37 -16.63 9.61
CA ASP A 489 7.17 -16.12 10.29
C ASP A 489 7.50 -15.67 11.71
N ARG A 490 8.36 -16.45 12.40
CA ARG A 490 8.88 -16.09 13.71
C ARG A 490 9.60 -14.73 13.66
N LYS A 491 10.46 -14.51 12.66
CA LYS A 491 11.20 -13.25 12.53
C LYS A 491 10.30 -12.05 12.25
N ILE A 492 9.23 -12.24 11.50
CA ILE A 492 8.20 -11.23 11.23
C ILE A 492 7.48 -10.88 12.53
N GLU A 493 7.02 -11.89 13.27
CA GLU A 493 6.31 -11.73 14.54
C GLU A 493 7.19 -11.02 15.59
N GLU A 494 8.43 -11.48 15.78
CA GLU A 494 9.41 -10.90 16.72
C GLU A 494 9.69 -9.42 16.43
N ARG A 495 9.73 -9.04 15.15
CA ARG A 495 10.00 -7.66 14.70
C ARG A 495 8.73 -6.84 14.48
N LYS A 496 7.53 -7.41 14.71
CA LYS A 496 6.22 -6.78 14.50
C LYS A 496 6.07 -6.19 13.09
N LEU A 497 6.57 -6.93 12.11
CA LEU A 497 6.55 -6.50 10.71
C LEU A 497 5.18 -6.77 10.08
N LEU A 498 4.66 -5.80 9.33
CA LEU A 498 3.40 -5.91 8.59
C LEU A 498 3.62 -6.53 7.20
N THR A 499 3.30 -7.80 7.03
CA THR A 499 3.39 -8.46 5.71
C THR A 499 2.12 -8.32 4.88
N ASP A 500 2.27 -8.31 3.55
CA ASP A 500 1.12 -8.48 2.65
C ASP A 500 0.74 -9.96 2.44
N ARG A 501 -0.38 -10.19 1.75
CA ARG A 501 -0.94 -11.49 1.41
C ARG A 501 -0.07 -12.31 0.46
N ASN A 502 0.81 -11.68 -0.32
CA ASN A 502 1.68 -12.41 -1.25
C ASN A 502 2.88 -13.07 -0.58
N TRP A 503 3.21 -12.69 0.66
CA TRP A 503 4.35 -13.24 1.39
C TRP A 503 4.35 -14.77 1.39
N SER A 504 3.23 -15.35 1.81
CA SER A 504 3.09 -16.79 1.90
C SER A 504 2.99 -17.50 0.55
N VAL A 505 2.38 -16.86 -0.46
CA VAL A 505 2.30 -17.42 -1.81
C VAL A 505 3.71 -17.59 -2.40
N ASN A 506 4.55 -16.58 -2.24
CA ASN A 506 5.92 -16.63 -2.76
C ASN A 506 6.76 -17.65 -2.01
N LEU A 507 6.70 -17.69 -0.68
CA LEU A 507 7.45 -18.70 0.08
C LEU A 507 6.97 -20.12 -0.20
N ARG A 508 5.67 -20.32 -0.45
CA ARG A 508 5.13 -21.61 -0.90
C ARG A 508 5.72 -22.05 -2.22
N ASP A 509 5.77 -21.16 -3.20
CA ASP A 509 6.32 -21.51 -4.51
C ASP A 509 7.83 -21.79 -4.44
N ALA A 510 8.56 -21.02 -3.62
CA ALA A 510 9.99 -21.27 -3.35
C ALA A 510 10.22 -22.62 -2.66
N LEU A 511 9.38 -22.97 -1.68
CA LEU A 511 9.45 -24.27 -1.02
C LEU A 511 9.12 -25.41 -1.99
N LYS A 512 8.12 -25.27 -2.86
CA LYS A 512 7.82 -26.29 -3.88
C LYS A 512 9.03 -26.54 -4.79
N ALA A 513 9.67 -25.47 -5.27
CA ALA A 513 10.87 -25.59 -6.08
C ALA A 513 12.02 -26.25 -5.29
N GLN A 514 12.24 -25.85 -4.04
CA GLN A 514 13.21 -26.49 -3.15
C GLN A 514 12.96 -27.99 -2.98
N LEU A 515 11.70 -28.41 -2.76
CA LEU A 515 11.33 -29.82 -2.64
C LEU A 515 11.51 -30.60 -3.95
N GLY A 516 11.40 -29.92 -5.10
CA GLY A 516 11.72 -30.51 -6.40
C GLY A 516 13.21 -30.82 -6.56
N PHE A 517 14.09 -30.06 -5.91
CA PHE A 517 15.53 -30.31 -5.94
C PHE A 517 16.02 -31.23 -4.82
N ASP A 518 15.46 -31.12 -3.62
CA ASP A 518 15.83 -31.92 -2.45
C ASP A 518 14.60 -32.26 -1.60
N PRO A 519 13.88 -33.36 -1.93
CA PRO A 519 12.69 -33.80 -1.21
C PRO A 519 12.90 -34.02 0.29
N GLU A 520 14.12 -34.41 0.70
CA GLU A 520 14.48 -34.63 2.11
C GLU A 520 14.44 -33.35 2.95
N THR A 521 14.37 -32.17 2.32
CA THR A 521 14.05 -30.91 3.02
C THR A 521 12.74 -31.04 3.80
N ALA A 522 11.73 -31.76 3.27
CA ALA A 522 10.47 -32.00 3.97
C ALA A 522 10.66 -32.79 5.27
N THR A 523 11.46 -33.85 5.21
CA THR A 523 11.82 -34.67 6.37
C THR A 523 12.46 -33.82 7.46
N ARG A 524 13.40 -32.95 7.08
CA ARG A 524 14.08 -32.05 8.02
C ARG A 524 13.16 -31.00 8.62
N MET A 525 12.29 -30.39 7.82
CA MET A 525 11.29 -29.45 8.33
C MET A 525 10.36 -30.13 9.35
N ALA A 526 9.96 -31.38 9.10
CA ALA A 526 9.07 -32.13 9.99
C ALA A 526 9.71 -32.59 11.30
N GLN A 527 11.04 -32.66 11.35
CA GLN A 527 11.85 -32.99 12.53
C GLN A 527 12.26 -31.75 13.34
N ALA A 528 11.94 -30.54 12.88
CA ALA A 528 12.26 -29.32 13.59
C ALA A 528 11.54 -29.27 14.94
N LYS A 529 12.27 -28.92 16.01
CA LYS A 529 11.75 -28.96 17.39
C LYS A 529 10.70 -27.89 17.68
N ASN A 530 10.74 -26.76 16.98
CA ASN A 530 9.92 -25.58 17.26
C ASN A 530 9.22 -25.09 15.99
N ILE A 531 8.21 -25.84 15.53
CA ILE A 531 7.42 -25.46 14.36
C ILE A 531 6.32 -24.50 14.80
N SER A 532 6.38 -23.26 14.31
CA SER A 532 5.33 -22.27 14.56
C SER A 532 4.05 -22.63 13.81
N PRO A 533 2.87 -22.57 14.45
CA PRO A 533 1.59 -22.68 13.77
C PRO A 533 1.40 -21.64 12.66
N ALA A 534 2.09 -20.50 12.72
CA ALA A 534 2.06 -19.47 11.68
C ALA A 534 2.57 -19.98 10.34
N SER A 535 3.49 -20.95 10.35
CA SER A 535 4.09 -21.53 9.14
C SER A 535 3.19 -22.55 8.44
N ILE A 536 1.95 -22.74 8.88
CA ILE A 536 1.02 -23.75 8.33
C ILE A 536 0.90 -23.68 6.79
N GLN A 537 0.98 -22.47 6.23
CA GLN A 537 0.91 -22.27 4.81
C GLN A 537 2.10 -22.89 4.06
N LEU A 538 3.24 -23.12 4.68
CA LEU A 538 4.35 -23.88 4.10
C LEU A 538 4.17 -25.38 4.33
N LEU A 539 3.77 -25.77 5.54
CA LEU A 539 3.73 -27.17 5.98
C LEU A 539 2.71 -28.02 5.20
N THR A 540 1.63 -27.41 4.72
CA THR A 540 0.64 -28.10 3.88
C THR A 540 1.20 -28.61 2.54
N LEU A 541 2.36 -28.11 2.10
CA LEU A 541 3.04 -28.59 0.90
C LEU A 541 3.82 -29.90 1.13
N LEU A 542 4.11 -30.25 2.39
CA LEU A 542 4.91 -31.43 2.67
C LEU A 542 4.09 -32.72 2.46
N PRO A 543 4.77 -33.84 2.18
CA PRO A 543 4.15 -35.16 2.06
C PRO A 543 3.32 -35.55 3.31
N GLU A 544 2.36 -36.44 3.13
CA GLU A 544 1.38 -36.78 4.17
C GLU A 544 2.02 -37.43 5.41
N GLU A 545 3.05 -38.25 5.20
CA GLU A 545 3.83 -38.93 6.23
C GLU A 545 4.48 -37.95 7.22
N ASN A 546 4.85 -36.75 6.75
CA ASN A 546 5.46 -35.71 7.58
C ASN A 546 4.43 -34.92 8.41
N ARG A 547 3.16 -34.87 7.98
CA ARG A 547 2.12 -34.00 8.58
C ARG A 547 1.79 -34.34 10.01
N LYS A 548 1.84 -35.62 10.38
CA LYS A 548 1.58 -36.08 11.75
C LYS A 548 2.65 -35.60 12.74
N SER A 549 3.93 -35.75 12.37
CA SER A 549 5.06 -35.26 13.18
C SER A 549 4.98 -33.74 13.37
N MET A 550 4.63 -33.01 12.31
CA MET A 550 4.48 -31.56 12.37
C MET A 550 3.31 -31.11 13.26
N ALA A 551 2.15 -31.75 13.14
CA ALA A 551 1.01 -31.45 13.99
C ALA A 551 1.35 -31.65 15.48
N GLN A 552 2.12 -32.69 15.80
CA GLN A 552 2.63 -32.93 17.16
C GLN A 552 3.59 -31.84 17.62
N ALA A 553 4.54 -31.43 16.78
CA ALA A 553 5.45 -30.34 17.11
C ALA A 553 4.71 -29.01 17.36
N MET A 554 3.74 -28.67 16.49
CA MET A 554 2.92 -27.46 16.59
C MET A 554 2.06 -27.43 17.85
N ALA A 555 1.59 -28.58 18.33
CA ALA A 555 0.67 -28.67 19.48
C ALA A 555 1.26 -28.11 20.79
N SER A 556 2.59 -27.98 20.87
CA SER A 556 3.31 -27.39 21.99
C SER A 556 3.50 -25.86 21.89
N SER A 557 3.13 -25.23 20.77
CA SER A 557 3.33 -23.79 20.55
C SER A 557 2.31 -22.95 21.31
N MET A 558 2.79 -21.88 21.95
CA MET A 558 1.96 -20.91 22.67
C MET A 558 1.48 -19.74 21.80
N LYS A 559 2.00 -19.59 20.58
CA LYS A 559 1.75 -18.45 19.68
C LYS A 559 1.62 -18.88 18.22
N GLY A 560 1.24 -17.94 17.36
CA GLY A 560 1.15 -18.12 15.90
C GLY A 560 -0.08 -18.89 15.41
N TRP A 561 -1.04 -19.18 16.29
CA TRP A 561 -2.25 -19.92 15.94
C TRP A 561 -3.19 -19.10 15.05
N ASN A 562 -3.86 -19.79 14.13
CA ASN A 562 -4.93 -19.26 13.29
C ASN A 562 -5.90 -20.40 12.93
N ARG A 563 -7.02 -20.07 12.28
CA ARG A 563 -8.04 -21.06 11.87
C ARG A 563 -7.47 -22.23 11.06
N GLU A 564 -6.57 -21.97 10.10
CA GLU A 564 -5.96 -23.00 9.25
C GLU A 564 -5.07 -23.95 10.06
N ALA A 565 -4.26 -23.42 10.98
CA ALA A 565 -3.40 -24.21 11.85
C ALA A 565 -4.19 -25.08 12.82
N LEU A 566 -5.29 -24.56 13.40
CA LEU A 566 -6.18 -25.33 14.26
C LEU A 566 -6.81 -26.50 13.50
N GLY A 567 -7.36 -26.24 12.30
CA GLY A 567 -7.93 -27.29 11.46
C GLY A 567 -6.91 -28.34 11.01
N PHE A 568 -5.67 -27.93 10.73
CA PHE A 568 -4.59 -28.83 10.38
C PHE A 568 -4.22 -29.77 11.54
N VAL A 569 -4.02 -29.21 12.73
CA VAL A 569 -3.69 -30.01 13.92
C VAL A 569 -4.86 -30.93 14.27
N GLU A 570 -6.10 -30.44 14.25
CA GLU A 570 -7.30 -31.27 14.48
C GLU A 570 -7.37 -32.48 13.54
N LYS A 571 -7.00 -32.29 12.26
CA LYS A 571 -7.03 -33.34 11.24
C LYS A 571 -5.92 -34.39 11.39
N HIS A 572 -4.73 -33.99 11.83
CA HIS A 572 -3.53 -34.83 11.73
C HIS A 572 -2.98 -35.32 13.09
N LEU A 573 -3.44 -34.75 14.20
CA LEU A 573 -3.03 -35.16 15.53
C LEU A 573 -3.80 -36.44 15.96
N PRO A 574 -3.13 -37.46 16.54
CA PRO A 574 -3.85 -38.62 17.07
C PRO A 574 -4.78 -38.21 18.24
N PRO A 575 -5.93 -38.87 18.45
CA PRO A 575 -6.85 -38.55 19.55
C PRO A 575 -6.20 -38.51 20.93
N SER A 576 -5.18 -39.34 21.17
CA SER A 576 -4.42 -39.38 22.42
C SER A 576 -3.62 -38.10 22.72
N ALA A 577 -3.33 -37.27 21.71
CA ALA A 577 -2.56 -36.04 21.85
C ALA A 577 -3.45 -34.77 21.92
N ILE A 578 -4.77 -34.91 21.76
CA ILE A 578 -5.73 -33.80 21.91
C ILE A 578 -5.80 -33.27 23.35
N PRO A 579 -5.77 -34.09 24.42
CA PRO A 579 -5.84 -33.56 25.80
C PRO A 579 -4.66 -32.63 26.16
N PRO A 580 -3.39 -32.93 25.83
CA PRO A 580 -2.29 -31.98 25.97
C PRO A 580 -2.50 -30.68 25.20
N LEU A 581 -2.99 -30.75 23.96
CA LEU A 581 -3.27 -29.56 23.14
C LEU A 581 -4.32 -28.65 23.77
N LEU A 582 -5.36 -29.21 24.41
CA LEU A 582 -6.37 -28.41 25.11
C LEU A 582 -5.78 -27.56 26.25
N ILE A 583 -4.68 -28.01 26.88
CA ILE A 583 -3.98 -27.21 27.90
C ILE A 583 -3.39 -25.97 27.23
N THR A 584 -2.63 -26.16 26.15
CA THR A 584 -2.05 -25.08 25.34
C THR A 584 -3.14 -24.11 24.86
N LEU A 585 -4.21 -24.61 24.25
CA LEU A 585 -5.27 -23.77 23.68
C LEU A 585 -6.06 -22.98 24.74
N ARG A 586 -6.17 -23.47 25.98
CA ARG A 586 -6.76 -22.68 27.08
C ARG A 586 -5.90 -21.47 27.45
N ASP A 587 -4.59 -21.58 27.33
CA ASP A 587 -3.70 -20.44 27.59
C ASP A 587 -3.66 -19.48 26.39
N VAL A 588 -3.74 -20.00 25.17
CA VAL A 588 -3.98 -19.19 23.97
C VAL A 588 -5.31 -18.42 24.09
N TRP A 589 -6.39 -19.06 24.54
CA TRP A 589 -7.68 -18.38 24.80
C TRP A 589 -7.58 -17.19 25.75
N LYS A 590 -6.72 -17.28 26.76
CA LYS A 590 -6.50 -16.20 27.74
C LYS A 590 -5.66 -15.07 27.14
N SER A 591 -4.59 -15.42 26.43
CA SER A 591 -3.57 -14.47 25.94
C SER A 591 -3.95 -13.82 24.61
N GLU A 592 -4.55 -14.57 23.68
CA GLU A 592 -4.86 -14.15 22.31
C GLU A 592 -6.38 -14.01 22.10
N ARG A 593 -6.94 -12.87 22.53
CA ARG A 593 -8.40 -12.65 22.50
C ARG A 593 -9.01 -12.75 21.10
N HIS A 594 -8.25 -12.39 20.07
CA HIS A 594 -8.71 -12.41 18.68
C HIS A 594 -8.93 -13.83 18.14
N LEU A 595 -8.31 -14.87 18.73
CA LEU A 595 -8.47 -16.27 18.32
C LEU A 595 -9.63 -16.99 19.00
N ARG A 596 -10.32 -16.32 19.94
CA ARG A 596 -11.46 -16.92 20.64
C ARG A 596 -12.55 -17.43 19.69
N PRO A 597 -12.98 -16.70 18.65
CA PRO A 597 -13.96 -17.20 17.69
C PRO A 597 -13.56 -18.55 17.07
N ASP A 598 -12.29 -18.71 16.70
CA ASP A 598 -11.78 -19.93 16.09
C ASP A 598 -11.69 -21.12 17.06
N LEU A 599 -11.40 -20.84 18.35
CA LEU A 599 -11.23 -21.86 19.38
C LEU A 599 -12.55 -22.43 19.91
N ILE A 600 -13.66 -21.69 19.80
CA ILE A 600 -14.98 -22.12 20.27
C ILE A 600 -15.39 -23.47 19.67
N GLY A 601 -15.26 -23.62 18.35
CA GLY A 601 -15.60 -24.87 17.68
C GLY A 601 -14.76 -26.03 18.19
N PHE A 602 -13.47 -25.79 18.43
CA PHE A 602 -12.53 -26.77 18.95
C PHE A 602 -12.89 -27.21 20.39
N PHE A 603 -13.13 -26.25 21.29
CA PHE A 603 -13.56 -26.53 22.66
C PHE A 603 -14.93 -27.19 22.75
N SER A 604 -15.84 -26.88 21.83
CA SER A 604 -17.17 -27.50 21.80
C SER A 604 -17.07 -28.99 21.48
N ARG A 605 -16.24 -29.35 20.49
CA ARG A 605 -16.02 -30.74 20.07
C ARG A 605 -15.17 -31.53 21.09
N HIS A 606 -14.00 -31.01 21.43
CA HIS A 606 -12.96 -31.76 22.13
C HIS A 606 -12.77 -31.38 23.60
N GLY A 607 -13.23 -30.20 24.00
CA GLY A 607 -13.07 -29.67 25.35
C GLY A 607 -13.85 -30.44 26.41
N ASN A 608 -13.45 -30.25 27.67
CA ASN A 608 -14.21 -30.76 28.81
C ASN A 608 -15.46 -29.90 29.06
N GLU A 609 -16.28 -30.27 30.05
CA GLU A 609 -17.51 -29.53 30.37
C GLU A 609 -17.28 -28.04 30.66
N LYS A 610 -16.15 -27.71 31.30
CA LYS A 610 -15.75 -26.32 31.57
C LYS A 610 -15.43 -25.56 30.27
N ASP A 611 -14.70 -26.18 29.36
CA ASP A 611 -14.35 -25.58 28.07
C ASP A 611 -15.61 -25.37 27.20
N ARG A 612 -16.51 -26.36 27.18
CA ARG A 612 -17.80 -26.28 26.47
C ARG A 612 -18.70 -25.18 27.05
N LYS A 613 -18.69 -25.01 28.38
CA LYS A 613 -19.43 -23.94 29.05
C LYS A 613 -18.86 -22.56 28.69
N VAL A 614 -17.54 -22.40 28.69
CA VAL A 614 -16.88 -21.15 28.27
C VAL A 614 -17.18 -20.84 26.80
N ALA A 615 -17.13 -21.84 25.92
CA ALA A 615 -17.49 -21.70 24.51
C ALA A 615 -18.96 -21.29 24.33
N LEU A 616 -19.87 -21.92 25.06
CA LEU A 616 -21.30 -21.60 25.04
C LEU A 616 -21.61 -20.22 25.62
N GLU A 617 -20.92 -19.80 26.69
CA GLU A 617 -21.05 -18.47 27.28
C GLU A 617 -20.54 -17.38 26.32
N PHE A 618 -19.47 -17.64 25.58
CA PHE A 618 -19.00 -16.72 24.54
C PHE A 618 -19.96 -16.65 23.34
N GLN A 619 -20.60 -17.77 22.97
CA GLN A 619 -21.63 -17.81 21.92
C GLN A 619 -22.96 -17.18 22.34
N ARG A 620 -23.23 -17.08 23.66
CA ARG A 620 -24.45 -16.45 24.16
C ARG A 620 -24.32 -14.92 24.01
N PRO A 621 -25.26 -14.25 23.31
CA PRO A 621 -25.31 -12.81 23.39
C PRO A 621 -25.55 -12.40 24.85
N PRO A 622 -24.88 -11.35 25.37
CA PRO A 622 -25.11 -10.89 26.73
C PRO A 622 -26.61 -10.61 26.94
N THR A 623 -27.16 -11.13 28.04
CA THR A 623 -28.58 -10.97 28.40
C THR A 623 -28.85 -9.57 28.94
N SER A 624 -29.72 -8.82 28.25
CA SER A 624 -30.06 -7.41 28.46
C SER A 624 -31.06 -7.14 29.62
N LYS A 625 -30.95 -7.83 30.76
CA LYS A 625 -31.75 -7.48 31.96
C LYS A 625 -30.85 -7.45 33.20
N ILE A 626 -30.25 -6.29 33.43
CA ILE A 626 -29.43 -6.01 34.60
C ILE A 626 -30.26 -5.14 35.53
N ASP A 627 -30.37 -5.51 36.81
CA ASP A 627 -31.01 -4.67 37.83
C ASP A 627 -30.11 -3.47 38.16
N LEU A 628 -30.53 -2.27 37.74
CA LEU A 628 -29.80 -1.02 37.96
C LEU A 628 -30.26 -0.26 39.20
N THR A 629 -31.23 -0.78 39.95
CA THR A 629 -31.70 -0.14 41.19
C THR A 629 -30.55 0.18 42.16
N PRO A 630 -29.59 -0.74 42.40
CA PRO A 630 -28.43 -0.45 43.25
C PRO A 630 -27.49 0.61 42.67
N PHE A 631 -27.37 0.68 41.34
CA PHE A 631 -26.54 1.68 40.67
C PHE A 631 -27.18 3.08 40.73
N ALA A 632 -28.49 3.18 40.54
CA ALA A 632 -29.24 4.42 40.68
C ALA A 632 -29.16 4.99 42.11
N GLN A 633 -29.15 4.13 43.12
CA GLN A 633 -28.91 4.54 44.51
C GLN A 633 -27.46 5.02 44.72
N LYS A 634 -26.48 4.31 44.14
CA LYS A 634 -25.06 4.68 44.20
C LYS A 634 -24.79 6.05 43.57
N MET A 635 -25.41 6.40 42.45
CA MET A 635 -25.23 7.73 41.81
C MET A 635 -25.66 8.91 42.69
N LYS A 636 -26.62 8.71 43.61
CA LYS A 636 -27.11 9.78 44.50
C LYS A 636 -26.11 10.18 45.58
N ILE A 637 -25.15 9.31 45.90
CA ILE A 637 -24.16 9.53 46.97
C ILE A 637 -22.75 9.84 46.45
N VAL A 638 -22.59 9.99 45.12
CA VAL A 638 -21.31 10.36 44.52
C VAL A 638 -21.05 11.86 44.70
N ASP A 639 -19.86 12.21 45.16
CA ASP A 639 -19.36 13.59 45.22
C ASP A 639 -18.67 13.93 43.89
N TRP A 640 -19.43 14.44 42.94
CA TRP A 640 -19.00 14.65 41.54
C TRP A 640 -17.95 15.76 41.38
N GLU A 641 -17.85 16.67 42.34
CA GLU A 641 -16.88 17.78 42.30
C GLU A 641 -15.47 17.35 42.69
N LYS A 642 -15.32 16.16 43.29
CA LYS A 642 -14.02 15.59 43.68
C LYS A 642 -13.41 14.65 42.63
N GLY A 643 -13.90 14.68 41.40
CA GLY A 643 -13.36 13.87 40.31
C GLY A 643 -12.00 14.35 39.81
N ASP A 644 -11.10 13.40 39.58
CA ASP A 644 -9.77 13.61 38.97
C ASP A 644 -9.76 13.06 37.53
N SER A 645 -9.52 13.95 36.56
CA SER A 645 -9.55 13.61 35.12
C SER A 645 -8.47 12.59 34.71
N ILE A 646 -7.29 12.61 35.34
CA ILE A 646 -6.21 11.67 35.04
C ILE A 646 -6.58 10.27 35.53
N LYS A 647 -7.15 10.16 36.73
CA LYS A 647 -7.70 8.90 37.25
C LYS A 647 -8.95 8.45 36.48
N GLY A 648 -9.71 9.41 35.97
CA GLY A 648 -10.85 9.19 35.08
C GLY A 648 -10.46 8.56 33.76
N GLN A 649 -9.34 8.99 33.16
CA GLN A 649 -8.77 8.37 31.96
C GLN A 649 -8.39 6.90 32.20
N ALA A 650 -7.78 6.61 33.36
CA ALA A 650 -7.45 5.23 33.74
C ALA A 650 -8.73 4.38 33.96
N THR A 651 -9.77 4.96 34.55
CA THR A 651 -11.08 4.33 34.73
C THR A 651 -11.76 4.05 33.38
N TYR A 652 -11.71 5.01 32.45
CA TYR A 652 -12.22 4.90 31.09
C TYR A 652 -11.54 3.77 30.30
N ALA A 653 -10.23 3.61 30.44
CA ALA A 653 -9.49 2.49 29.85
C ALA A 653 -9.83 1.15 30.54
N ARG A 654 -9.94 1.13 31.88
CA ARG A 654 -10.22 -0.08 32.67
C ARG A 654 -11.57 -0.71 32.34
N TYR A 655 -12.61 0.12 32.18
CA TYR A 655 -13.93 -0.34 31.76
C TYR A 655 -14.05 -0.57 30.24
N GLY A 656 -12.94 -0.46 29.50
CA GLY A 656 -12.90 -0.85 28.09
C GLY A 656 -13.54 0.14 27.12
N CYS A 657 -13.86 1.37 27.55
CA CYS A 657 -14.47 2.39 26.71
C CYS A 657 -13.58 2.75 25.50
N THR A 658 -12.27 2.66 25.65
CA THR A 658 -11.29 2.84 24.57
C THR A 658 -11.50 1.88 23.40
N THR A 659 -11.97 0.66 23.66
CA THR A 659 -12.19 -0.37 22.62
C THR A 659 -13.18 0.10 21.56
N CYS A 660 -14.24 0.80 21.98
CA CYS A 660 -15.31 1.21 21.07
C CYS A 660 -15.24 2.69 20.70
N HIS A 661 -14.70 3.55 21.56
CA HIS A 661 -14.78 5.00 21.42
C HIS A 661 -13.44 5.70 21.14
N SER A 662 -12.35 4.95 20.92
CA SER A 662 -11.03 5.49 20.51
C SER A 662 -10.58 4.97 19.13
N GLY A 663 -9.67 5.68 18.46
CA GLY A 663 -9.12 5.26 17.15
C GLY A 663 -9.94 5.68 15.91
N ASN A 664 -9.50 5.22 14.73
CA ASN A 664 -10.03 5.61 13.40
C ASN A 664 -11.18 4.71 12.90
N ARG A 665 -11.42 3.56 13.55
CA ARG A 665 -12.50 2.61 13.24
C ARG A 665 -13.25 2.29 14.52
N ARG A 666 -14.18 3.16 14.88
CA ARG A 666 -14.88 3.12 16.17
C ARG A 666 -16.15 2.30 16.06
N LEU A 667 -16.30 1.31 16.94
CA LEU A 667 -17.54 0.55 17.09
C LEU A 667 -18.67 1.37 17.73
N GLY A 668 -18.32 2.49 18.39
CA GLY A 668 -19.27 3.41 19.00
C GLY A 668 -19.06 4.86 18.53
N PRO A 669 -20.04 5.74 18.77
CA PRO A 669 -19.92 7.16 18.39
C PRO A 669 -18.77 7.86 19.12
N SER A 670 -18.32 8.99 18.58
CA SER A 670 -17.35 9.84 19.28
C SER A 670 -17.93 10.38 20.59
N LEU A 671 -17.15 10.27 21.66
CA LEU A 671 -17.47 10.83 22.97
C LEU A 671 -16.88 12.24 23.19
N SER A 672 -16.29 12.85 22.16
CA SER A 672 -15.85 14.25 22.26
C SER A 672 -17.02 15.17 22.60
N ASN A 673 -16.83 16.08 23.54
CA ASN A 673 -17.85 16.96 24.12
C ASN A 673 -19.11 16.22 24.61
N ILE A 674 -19.01 14.95 25.03
CA ILE A 674 -20.21 14.17 25.39
C ILE A 674 -20.94 14.75 26.60
N ALA A 675 -20.22 15.29 27.58
CA ALA A 675 -20.80 15.90 28.77
C ALA A 675 -21.56 17.22 28.49
N LYS A 676 -21.38 17.82 27.29
CA LYS A 676 -22.18 18.96 26.83
C LYS A 676 -23.46 18.53 26.11
N ARG A 677 -23.53 17.27 25.65
CA ARG A 677 -24.64 16.71 24.86
C ARG A 677 -25.65 15.92 25.70
N PHE A 678 -25.20 15.35 26.81
CA PHE A 678 -26.05 14.55 27.71
C PHE A 678 -25.94 15.05 29.15
N SER A 679 -27.04 14.97 29.89
CA SER A 679 -26.98 15.14 31.34
C SER A 679 -26.12 14.03 31.94
N ARG A 680 -25.52 14.29 33.11
CA ARG A 680 -24.73 13.27 33.83
C ARG A 680 -25.55 11.99 34.05
N ASP A 681 -26.77 12.11 34.53
CA ASP A 681 -27.59 10.96 34.88
C ASP A 681 -27.98 10.15 33.63
N ASP A 682 -28.24 10.82 32.49
CA ASP A 682 -28.49 10.15 31.20
C ASP A 682 -27.24 9.47 30.65
N LEU A 683 -26.07 10.11 30.78
CA LEU A 683 -24.80 9.55 30.31
C LEU A 683 -24.49 8.23 31.02
N PHE A 684 -24.55 8.20 32.34
CA PHE A 684 -24.32 6.98 33.12
C PHE A 684 -25.44 5.95 32.97
N ARG A 685 -26.66 6.38 32.66
CA ARG A 685 -27.75 5.48 32.29
C ARG A 685 -27.47 4.79 30.95
N HIS A 686 -27.13 5.54 29.90
CA HIS A 686 -26.80 4.97 28.59
C HIS A 686 -25.57 4.07 28.61
N ILE A 687 -24.58 4.33 29.47
CA ILE A 687 -23.42 3.46 29.65
C ILE A 687 -23.82 2.09 30.24
N ASN A 688 -24.83 2.06 31.12
CA ASN A 688 -25.28 0.80 31.74
C ASN A 688 -26.46 0.14 31.00
N GLU A 689 -27.25 0.91 30.25
CA GLU A 689 -28.35 0.46 29.37
C GLU A 689 -28.09 0.89 27.92
N PRO A 690 -27.08 0.33 27.24
CA PRO A 690 -26.71 0.77 25.89
C PRO A 690 -27.75 0.44 24.81
N ASP A 691 -28.72 -0.43 25.13
CA ASP A 691 -29.86 -0.77 24.28
C ASP A 691 -31.03 0.23 24.37
N LEU A 692 -31.01 1.16 25.35
CA LEU A 692 -32.15 2.03 25.68
C LEU A 692 -32.50 3.01 24.56
N SER A 693 -31.50 3.48 23.81
CA SER A 693 -31.69 4.38 22.66
C SER A 693 -30.55 4.19 21.67
N LEU A 694 -30.74 3.24 20.74
CA LEU A 694 -29.72 2.81 19.79
C LEU A 694 -30.07 3.28 18.37
N SER A 695 -29.19 4.08 17.78
CA SER A 695 -29.28 4.47 16.37
C SER A 695 -29.03 3.24 15.47
N ASP A 696 -29.72 3.18 14.32
CA ASP A 696 -29.54 2.14 13.30
C ASP A 696 -28.07 1.95 12.86
N LEU A 697 -27.27 3.02 12.94
CA LEU A 697 -25.84 3.01 12.59
C LEU A 697 -24.97 2.17 13.55
N TYR A 698 -25.45 1.91 14.77
CA TYR A 698 -24.69 1.20 15.80
C TYR A 698 -25.37 -0.09 16.26
N LYS A 699 -26.34 -0.60 15.49
CA LYS A 699 -26.97 -1.89 15.75
C LYS A 699 -26.02 -3.03 15.40
N ALA A 700 -25.87 -3.98 16.31
CA ALA A 700 -25.15 -5.21 16.00
C ALA A 700 -25.96 -6.04 14.99
N THR A 701 -25.31 -6.44 13.90
CA THR A 701 -25.84 -7.40 12.93
C THR A 701 -25.27 -8.78 13.23
N GLN A 702 -26.16 -9.75 13.38
CA GLN A 702 -25.84 -11.16 13.49
C GLN A 702 -25.99 -11.83 12.12
N ILE A 703 -24.91 -12.43 11.62
CA ILE A 703 -24.88 -13.23 10.41
C ILE A 703 -24.65 -14.69 10.80
N THR A 704 -25.56 -15.57 10.37
CA THR A 704 -25.41 -17.02 10.48
C THR A 704 -24.99 -17.57 9.12
N THR A 705 -23.93 -18.37 9.11
CA THR A 705 -23.44 -19.09 7.93
C THR A 705 -23.39 -20.59 8.27
N ALA A 706 -23.09 -21.45 7.29
CA ALA A 706 -22.82 -22.86 7.55
C ALA A 706 -21.62 -23.09 8.48
N GLU A 707 -20.74 -22.10 8.62
CA GLU A 707 -19.49 -22.15 9.38
C GLU A 707 -19.63 -21.65 10.83
N GLY A 708 -20.72 -20.95 11.16
CA GLY A 708 -20.94 -20.38 12.48
C GLY A 708 -21.76 -19.08 12.48
N VAL A 709 -21.89 -18.50 13.67
CA VAL A 709 -22.62 -17.26 13.94
C VAL A 709 -21.62 -16.14 14.22
N TYR A 710 -21.78 -15.03 13.52
CA TYR A 710 -20.94 -13.84 13.62
C TYR A 710 -21.78 -12.65 14.06
N VAL A 711 -21.28 -11.85 14.98
CA VAL A 711 -21.96 -10.65 15.47
C VAL A 711 -21.01 -9.47 15.34
N GLY A 712 -21.43 -8.42 14.66
CA GLY A 712 -20.62 -7.22 14.45
C GLY A 712 -21.42 -6.08 13.85
N MET A 713 -20.82 -4.91 13.73
CA MET A 713 -21.47 -3.79 13.05
C MET A 713 -21.38 -3.96 11.53
N LYS A 714 -22.50 -3.86 10.84
CA LYS A 714 -22.52 -3.94 9.38
C LYS A 714 -22.03 -2.63 8.78
N VAL A 715 -20.78 -2.62 8.32
CA VAL A 715 -20.12 -1.43 7.75
C VAL A 715 -20.29 -1.32 6.24
N TYR A 716 -20.62 -2.43 5.57
CA TYR A 716 -20.89 -2.44 4.14
C TYR A 716 -21.83 -3.59 3.78
N SER A 717 -22.77 -3.34 2.88
CA SER A 717 -23.61 -4.38 2.28
C SER A 717 -23.94 -4.03 0.84
N SER A 718 -23.85 -5.02 -0.04
CA SER A 718 -24.30 -4.97 -1.43
C SER A 718 -24.96 -6.30 -1.81
N GLU A 719 -25.41 -6.41 -3.06
CA GLU A 719 -25.98 -7.67 -3.58
C GLU A 719 -24.95 -8.83 -3.61
N ALA A 720 -23.66 -8.51 -3.64
CA ALA A 720 -22.59 -9.52 -3.74
C ALA A 720 -22.01 -9.90 -2.37
N GLN A 721 -21.92 -8.97 -1.43
CA GLN A 721 -21.21 -9.18 -0.17
C GLN A 721 -21.75 -8.34 1.00
N THR A 722 -21.50 -8.82 2.21
CA THR A 722 -21.72 -8.08 3.46
C THR A 722 -20.45 -8.09 4.28
N ILE A 723 -20.10 -6.95 4.88
CA ILE A 723 -18.92 -6.80 5.74
C ILE A 723 -19.39 -6.45 7.14
N LEU A 724 -19.01 -7.27 8.11
CA LEU A 724 -19.18 -6.99 9.53
C LEU A 724 -17.85 -6.54 10.12
N GLU A 725 -17.89 -5.55 11.00
CA GLU A 725 -16.83 -5.18 11.91
C GLU A 725 -17.11 -5.82 13.28
N THR A 726 -16.33 -6.84 13.64
CA THR A 726 -16.57 -7.70 14.82
C THR A 726 -15.74 -7.27 16.04
N GLY A 727 -14.83 -6.31 15.86
CA GLY A 727 -13.92 -5.80 16.88
C GLY A 727 -13.20 -4.53 16.42
N SER A 728 -12.43 -3.89 17.30
CA SER A 728 -11.80 -2.59 17.07
C SER A 728 -10.77 -2.54 15.92
N ASN A 729 -10.47 -3.68 15.27
CA ASN A 729 -9.60 -3.78 14.09
C ASN A 729 -9.94 -4.99 13.18
N GLU A 730 -11.09 -5.65 13.38
CA GLU A 730 -11.40 -6.89 12.67
C GLU A 730 -12.66 -6.73 11.81
N THR A 731 -12.51 -6.96 10.51
CA THR A 731 -13.64 -6.97 9.57
C THR A 731 -13.73 -8.33 8.91
N ILE A 732 -14.90 -8.96 8.99
CA ILE A 732 -15.20 -10.22 8.33
C ILE A 732 -16.08 -9.93 7.12
N ARG A 733 -15.70 -10.49 5.97
CA ARG A 733 -16.44 -10.34 4.72
C ARG A 733 -17.17 -11.65 4.41
N PHE A 734 -18.45 -11.54 4.13
CA PHE A 734 -19.32 -12.64 3.75
C PHE A 734 -19.75 -12.44 2.31
N SER A 735 -19.66 -13.48 1.48
CA SER A 735 -20.44 -13.51 0.23
C SER A 735 -21.91 -13.60 0.60
N ARG A 736 -22.79 -12.93 -0.15
CA ARG A 736 -24.23 -13.00 0.13
C ARG A 736 -24.79 -14.42 0.08
N HIS A 737 -24.17 -15.28 -0.73
CA HIS A 737 -24.54 -16.69 -0.89
C HIS A 737 -24.18 -17.56 0.32
N ASP A 738 -23.25 -17.12 1.16
CA ASP A 738 -22.77 -17.88 2.33
C ASP A 738 -23.60 -17.55 3.60
N ILE A 739 -24.48 -16.55 3.51
CA ILE A 739 -25.33 -16.08 4.60
C ILE A 739 -26.62 -16.89 4.63
N LEU A 740 -26.75 -17.78 5.62
CA LEU A 740 -27.97 -18.56 5.86
C LEU A 740 -29.07 -17.71 6.51
N SER A 741 -28.69 -16.80 7.41
CA SER A 741 -29.62 -15.82 7.98
C SER A 741 -28.89 -14.57 8.44
N GLU A 742 -29.58 -13.43 8.36
CA GLU A 742 -29.10 -12.15 8.88
C GLU A 742 -30.18 -11.54 9.77
N GLN A 743 -29.81 -11.18 10.99
CA GLN A 743 -30.68 -10.51 11.95
C GLN A 743 -29.99 -9.26 12.46
N THR A 744 -30.73 -8.16 12.58
CA THR A 744 -30.22 -6.93 13.21
C THR A 744 -31.06 -6.65 14.46
N PRO A 745 -30.83 -7.39 15.56
CA PRO A 745 -31.55 -7.16 16.80
C PRO A 745 -31.33 -5.72 17.29
N ASN A 746 -32.30 -5.16 18.01
CA ASN A 746 -32.17 -3.84 18.62
C ASN A 746 -31.25 -3.92 19.87
N ARG A 747 -29.97 -4.22 19.64
CA ARG A 747 -28.96 -4.40 20.68
C ARG A 747 -27.62 -3.78 20.28
N SER A 748 -26.99 -3.16 21.26
CA SER A 748 -25.70 -2.50 21.15
C SER A 748 -24.56 -3.52 21.26
N PRO A 749 -23.43 -3.30 20.55
CA PRO A 749 -22.21 -4.05 20.80
C PRO A 749 -21.54 -3.69 22.15
N MET A 750 -21.97 -2.60 22.80
CA MET A 750 -21.51 -2.22 24.15
C MET A 750 -22.15 -3.12 25.22
N PRO A 751 -21.38 -3.71 26.16
CA PRO A 751 -21.94 -4.54 27.22
C PRO A 751 -22.85 -3.75 28.17
N ALA A 752 -24.01 -4.32 28.51
CA ALA A 752 -24.88 -3.74 29.55
C ALA A 752 -24.24 -3.86 30.95
N GLY A 753 -24.57 -2.91 31.84
CA GLY A 753 -24.17 -2.90 33.25
C GLY A 753 -22.68 -2.72 33.52
N LEU A 754 -21.96 -2.08 32.58
CA LEU A 754 -20.52 -1.94 32.58
C LEU A 754 -19.96 -1.32 33.88
N LEU A 755 -20.70 -0.40 34.51
CA LEU A 755 -20.25 0.36 35.69
C LEU A 755 -20.84 -0.14 37.01
N LEU A 756 -21.53 -1.28 37.03
CA LEU A 756 -22.11 -1.82 38.28
C LEU A 756 -21.08 -1.97 39.41
N GLY A 757 -19.88 -2.42 39.06
CA GLY A 757 -18.77 -2.62 39.99
C GLY A 757 -17.96 -1.36 40.34
N ALA A 758 -18.27 -0.20 39.76
CA ALA A 758 -17.52 1.03 40.03
C ALA A 758 -17.80 1.56 41.45
N SER A 759 -16.74 2.04 42.11
CA SER A 759 -16.85 2.80 43.36
C SER A 759 -17.37 4.21 43.11
N THR A 760 -17.83 4.91 44.15
CA THR A 760 -18.33 6.29 44.03
C THR A 760 -17.24 7.24 43.53
N GLN A 761 -15.99 7.08 43.99
CA GLN A 761 -14.87 7.90 43.53
C GLN A 761 -14.55 7.66 42.05
N GLU A 762 -14.58 6.41 41.59
CA GLU A 762 -14.32 6.08 40.17
C GLU A 762 -15.38 6.65 39.23
N LEU A 763 -16.63 6.76 39.68
CA LEU A 763 -17.69 7.44 38.92
C LEU A 763 -17.42 8.94 38.82
N ALA A 764 -17.00 9.59 39.91
CA ALA A 764 -16.63 11.01 39.90
C ALA A 764 -15.42 11.27 38.98
N ASP A 765 -14.37 10.45 39.08
CA ASP A 765 -13.17 10.54 38.25
C ASP A 765 -13.52 10.33 36.76
N LEU A 766 -14.32 9.29 36.44
CA LEU A 766 -14.76 9.02 35.07
C LEU A 766 -15.56 10.19 34.49
N TYR A 767 -16.44 10.81 35.28
CA TYR A 767 -17.20 11.98 34.83
C TYR A 767 -16.32 13.20 34.57
N ALA A 768 -15.32 13.45 35.43
CA ALA A 768 -14.35 14.53 35.23
C ALA A 768 -13.60 14.35 33.89
N TYR A 769 -13.16 13.14 33.57
CA TYR A 769 -12.52 12.86 32.29
C TYR A 769 -13.47 13.02 31.09
N LEU A 770 -14.71 12.51 31.18
CA LEU A 770 -15.70 12.65 30.10
C LEU A 770 -16.12 14.12 29.85
N ARG A 771 -15.89 15.01 30.81
CA ARG A 771 -16.10 16.46 30.68
C ARG A 771 -14.96 17.16 29.93
N ASP A 772 -13.76 16.59 29.99
CA ASP A 772 -12.55 17.12 29.36
C ASP A 772 -12.34 16.58 27.93
N LEU A 773 -13.09 15.53 27.52
CA LEU A 773 -13.20 15.05 26.13
C LEU A 773 -14.06 15.96 25.26
#